data_AF-A0A8H4SAU4-F1
#
_entry.id   AF-A0A8H4SAU4-F1
#
_cell.length_a   1.000
_cell.length_b   1.000
_cell.length_c   1.000
_cell.angle_alpha   90.00
_cell.angle_beta   90.00
_cell.angle_gamma   90.00
#
_symmetry.space_group_name_H-M   'P 1'
#
loop_
_entity.id
_entity.type
_entity.pdbx_description
1 polymer ?
#
loop_
_entity_poly.entity_id
_entity_poly.type
_entity_poly.pdbx_seq_one_letter_code
_entity_poly.pdbx_strand_id
1 'polypeptide(L)'
;MASEAASQVTIGALSAIFDETKPQVREPIVQCVQIKALPAQPNQPERYRAVFSDIANYVQTMLATQANSVVTDGSLRKGSFVRLKSFQSNSVKGKKILIILDLEVLKELGEAEKIGEPKPLEVKAEEEEVGQPTTISSNGFYGSKMEGAQAQPNSRAQPMAAPMSTSSAHATIYPIEAISPYSNKWTMKARCTSKSSIKTWHNKNGEGKLFSVNLLDDSGEIRATGFNEQCDMLYELFQEGSVYYISSPCRVQIAKKQFTNLNNDYELTFERDTIVEKAEEQNDVPQIRFNFTTVADLQTVEKDTTTDVIGVLKDVGETSQITSKSTGKPYDKRELTLVDNTGFSVRLTIWGATATNFSVAPESVVAFKGVKVSDFGGRSLSLLSSGSMTVDPDIGEAHRLRGWYDAQGRSENFASHASLSNATNSTGKTDRLKTVAQVREEQLGMSETPDYFSLKATVIYIKQDSTWCYPACLSENCNKKVTELDPGQWRCEKCDKTHPKPEYRFIMPISVSDHTGQLWLSCFDDTGRNIMGTTADELMQLREDDPTAFGEVFQGANCQTWSFRCRAQMDNFGDQQRVRYQVSSSQAINYSDEATRLANIIDSYSIDEAISRQLSSDRRKKSKSEKSEKPAKASKDKQENGDEKAASYSDASALSEIPQSDIDSFLTENVIKISDPSSPDASQFRPILSFDHLPECDAGLYTQLKSFPAPTPIQSTTWPLLFAGRDVIGIAETGSGKTLGFGLPCLKKLIDSKQSKPCQPKAVIISPTRELAMQIYDQLVKFGGTEKTQVTCIYGGVGKDEQRRALQKAAIVVATPGRLKDLQNDGSIDLGKVNYLVLDEADRMLDKGFEQDIKDIVKPMPVSRRQTVMFTATWPRSVRDLAATFMKTPVTVTIGGDPSADPRANTRIKQVIEVVDGRDKEGRLVQLLTKSQRGHSSPEKVLVFCLYKKEAMRIENLIRNKGFAVAGIHGDLNQSDRFRNLDAFKSGNATVLVATDVAARGLDIPNVKLVINVTFPLTVEDYVHRIGRTGRAGAEGLAITMFTETDKGLSGGLINVLKAAKQDVPEALLKFGTTVKKKQHDVYGAFYKDVDMDKTATKITFDD
;
A
#
# COMPACT_ATOMS: atom_id res chain seq x y z
N MET A 1 -15.04 49.37 -36.88
CA MET A 1 -15.59 49.22 -35.51
C MET A 1 -15.27 47.84 -34.91
N ALA A 2 -16.20 46.91 -34.63
CA ALA A 2 -15.88 45.70 -33.83
C ALA A 2 -14.71 44.84 -34.37
N SER A 3 -14.66 44.60 -35.68
CA SER A 3 -13.56 43.87 -36.36
C SER A 3 -12.20 44.58 -36.29
N GLU A 4 -12.21 45.90 -36.07
CA GLU A 4 -11.05 46.80 -36.13
C GLU A 4 -10.50 47.09 -34.73
N ALA A 5 -11.35 47.06 -33.69
CA ALA A 5 -10.90 47.00 -32.31
C ALA A 5 -10.28 45.63 -31.98
N ALA A 6 -10.85 44.54 -32.52
CA ALA A 6 -10.35 43.17 -32.30
C ALA A 6 -8.91 42.97 -32.78
N SER A 7 -8.49 43.61 -33.87
CA SER A 7 -7.12 43.49 -34.42
C SER A 7 -6.06 44.28 -33.63
N GLN A 8 -6.47 45.18 -32.72
CA GLN A 8 -5.55 45.91 -31.84
C GLN A 8 -5.39 45.28 -30.45
N VAL A 9 -6.21 44.29 -30.09
CA VAL A 9 -6.06 43.54 -28.83
C VAL A 9 -4.83 42.64 -28.91
N THR A 10 -4.01 42.61 -27.85
CA THR A 10 -2.77 41.83 -27.85
C THR A 10 -3.02 40.37 -27.46
N ILE A 11 -3.47 39.57 -28.43
CA ILE A 11 -3.89 38.18 -28.22
C ILE A 11 -2.80 37.33 -27.56
N GLY A 12 -3.14 36.63 -26.48
CA GLY A 12 -2.26 35.73 -25.73
C GLY A 12 -1.32 36.43 -24.74
N ALA A 13 -1.34 37.76 -24.64
CA ALA A 13 -0.52 38.52 -23.70
C ALA A 13 -0.80 38.14 -22.23
N LEU A 14 -2.06 37.85 -21.87
CA LEU A 14 -2.40 37.42 -20.52
C LEU A 14 -1.75 36.07 -20.18
N SER A 15 -1.55 35.18 -21.14
CA SER A 15 -0.78 33.95 -20.93
C SER A 15 0.71 34.24 -20.68
N ALA A 16 1.31 35.13 -21.47
CA ALA A 16 2.73 35.47 -21.36
C ALA A 16 3.09 36.14 -20.01
N ILE A 17 2.23 37.00 -19.47
CA ILE A 17 2.42 37.68 -18.17
C ILE A 17 2.62 36.71 -16.98
N PHE A 18 2.17 35.46 -17.11
CA PHE A 18 2.31 34.41 -16.10
C PHE A 18 3.13 33.20 -16.58
N ASP A 19 3.98 33.40 -17.59
CA ASP A 19 4.85 32.37 -18.18
C ASP A 19 6.16 33.00 -18.66
N GLU A 20 7.23 32.87 -17.86
CA GLU A 20 8.54 33.47 -18.11
C GLU A 20 9.23 32.93 -19.39
N THR A 21 8.74 31.82 -19.96
CA THR A 21 9.27 31.25 -21.21
C THR A 21 8.77 31.96 -22.47
N LYS A 22 7.74 32.82 -22.35
CA LYS A 22 7.10 33.52 -23.48
C LYS A 22 7.58 34.96 -23.63
N PRO A 23 7.55 35.53 -24.85
CA PRO A 23 7.91 36.94 -25.08
C PRO A 23 7.05 37.89 -24.25
N GLN A 24 7.69 38.66 -23.36
CA GLN A 24 6.99 39.55 -22.45
C GLN A 24 6.53 40.83 -23.16
N VAL A 25 5.21 41.03 -23.22
CA VAL A 25 4.61 42.26 -23.75
C VAL A 25 4.57 43.32 -22.65
N ARG A 26 5.19 44.49 -22.90
CA ARG A 26 5.28 45.57 -21.90
C ARG A 26 3.96 46.30 -21.64
N GLU A 27 3.23 46.63 -22.70
CA GLU A 27 1.97 47.39 -22.63
C GLU A 27 0.86 46.69 -23.43
N PRO A 28 0.29 45.59 -22.92
CA PRO A 28 -0.73 44.82 -23.63
C PRO A 28 -2.07 45.58 -23.65
N ILE A 29 -2.75 45.50 -24.80
CA ILE A 29 -4.11 46.02 -24.97
C ILE A 29 -5.10 44.88 -24.73
N VAL A 30 -6.06 45.09 -23.83
CA VAL A 30 -7.04 44.10 -23.38
C VAL A 30 -8.45 44.72 -23.24
N GLN A 31 -9.50 43.92 -23.41
CA GLN A 31 -10.89 44.35 -23.23
C GLN A 31 -11.35 44.16 -21.77
N CYS A 32 -12.06 45.14 -21.22
CA CYS A 32 -12.70 45.03 -19.90
C CYS A 32 -14.06 44.33 -20.02
N VAL A 33 -14.16 43.08 -19.56
CA VAL A 33 -15.37 42.25 -19.72
C VAL A 33 -16.35 42.42 -18.55
N GLN A 34 -15.85 42.74 -17.36
CA GLN A 34 -16.66 42.95 -16.16
C GLN A 34 -15.93 43.83 -15.14
N ILE A 35 -16.68 44.64 -14.39
CA ILE A 35 -16.18 45.42 -13.24
C ILE A 35 -17.18 45.26 -12.10
N LYS A 36 -16.70 45.10 -10.86
CA LYS A 36 -17.53 44.99 -9.66
C LYS A 36 -16.84 45.66 -8.46
N ALA A 37 -17.57 46.54 -7.77
CA ALA A 37 -17.14 47.06 -6.47
C ALA A 37 -17.20 45.96 -5.40
N LEU A 38 -16.20 45.91 -4.51
CA LEU A 38 -16.19 45.02 -3.36
C LEU A 38 -16.77 45.72 -2.12
N PRO A 39 -17.47 45.00 -1.22
CA PRO A 39 -18.09 45.60 -0.04
C PRO A 39 -17.02 46.25 0.87
N ALA A 40 -17.23 47.52 1.21
CA ALA A 40 -16.30 48.29 2.02
C ALA A 40 -16.32 47.85 3.49
N GLN A 41 -15.12 47.78 4.11
CA GLN A 41 -14.98 47.73 5.56
C GLN A 41 -14.83 49.16 6.11
N PRO A 42 -15.27 49.45 7.36
CA PRO A 42 -15.12 50.78 7.95
C PRO A 42 -13.66 51.25 7.92
N ASN A 43 -13.44 52.53 7.60
CA ASN A 43 -12.12 53.18 7.49
C ASN A 43 -11.15 52.61 6.42
N GLN A 44 -11.63 52.02 5.32
CA GLN A 44 -10.78 51.72 4.15
C GLN A 44 -11.34 52.29 2.85
N PRO A 45 -10.47 52.71 1.90
CA PRO A 45 -10.90 53.17 0.58
C PRO A 45 -11.52 52.01 -0.21
N GLU A 46 -12.47 52.35 -1.07
CA GLU A 46 -13.16 51.38 -1.94
C GLU A 46 -12.19 50.57 -2.80
N ARG A 47 -12.59 49.35 -3.16
CA ARG A 47 -11.76 48.44 -3.96
C ARG A 47 -12.56 47.84 -5.09
N TYR A 48 -12.01 47.89 -6.29
CA TYR A 48 -12.67 47.42 -7.51
C TYR A 48 -11.99 46.15 -8.04
N ARG A 49 -12.80 45.15 -8.40
CA ARG A 49 -12.36 43.96 -9.13
C ARG A 49 -12.81 44.09 -10.58
N ALA A 50 -11.89 43.91 -11.52
CA ALA A 50 -12.18 43.90 -12.96
C ALA A 50 -11.80 42.55 -13.57
N VAL A 51 -12.38 42.20 -14.71
CA VAL A 51 -12.01 41.03 -15.51
C VAL A 51 -11.55 41.53 -16.87
N PHE A 52 -10.28 41.32 -17.19
CA PHE A 52 -9.70 41.69 -18.47
C PHE A 52 -9.48 40.46 -19.35
N SER A 53 -9.63 40.65 -20.66
CA SER A 53 -9.48 39.59 -21.67
C SER A 53 -8.67 40.06 -22.87
N ASP A 54 -7.86 39.15 -23.42
CA ASP A 54 -7.09 39.32 -24.65
C ASP A 54 -7.68 38.50 -25.82
N ILE A 55 -9.01 38.31 -25.85
CA ILE A 55 -9.79 37.48 -26.79
C ILE A 55 -9.56 35.96 -26.61
N ALA A 56 -8.32 35.51 -26.42
CA ALA A 56 -8.00 34.09 -26.21
C ALA A 56 -8.16 33.65 -24.75
N ASN A 57 -7.79 34.52 -23.81
CA ASN A 57 -7.83 34.28 -22.38
C ASN A 57 -8.52 35.40 -21.61
N TYR A 58 -8.91 35.12 -20.36
CA TYR A 58 -9.28 36.15 -19.40
C TYR A 58 -8.72 35.83 -18.01
N VAL A 59 -8.51 36.88 -17.21
CA VAL A 59 -7.97 36.76 -15.85
C VAL A 59 -8.72 37.70 -14.90
N GLN A 60 -8.95 37.25 -13.66
CA GLN A 60 -9.51 38.12 -12.62
C GLN A 60 -8.45 39.09 -12.12
N THR A 61 -8.81 40.36 -12.03
CA THR A 61 -7.89 41.45 -11.72
C THR A 61 -8.37 42.33 -10.59
N MET A 62 -7.42 42.86 -9.83
CA MET A 62 -7.67 43.82 -8.74
C MET A 62 -7.06 45.16 -9.13
N LEU A 63 -7.86 46.23 -9.10
CA LEU A 63 -7.34 47.58 -9.29
C LEU A 63 -6.70 48.06 -7.98
N ALA A 64 -5.51 48.63 -8.07
CA ALA A 64 -4.90 49.34 -6.95
C ALA A 64 -5.65 50.64 -6.67
N THR A 65 -5.64 51.11 -5.41
CA THR A 65 -6.43 52.27 -4.97
C THR A 65 -6.13 53.55 -5.78
N GLN A 66 -4.91 53.73 -6.26
CA GLN A 66 -4.51 54.83 -7.14
C GLN A 66 -5.18 54.80 -8.53
N ALA A 67 -5.57 53.62 -9.00
CA ALA A 67 -6.27 53.38 -10.26
C ALA A 67 -7.80 53.21 -10.06
N ASN A 68 -8.34 53.60 -8.90
CA ASN A 68 -9.79 53.64 -8.69
C ASN A 68 -10.46 54.81 -9.43
N SER A 69 -9.74 55.93 -9.61
CA SER A 69 -10.27 57.15 -10.25
C SER A 69 -10.86 56.88 -11.63
N VAL A 70 -10.18 56.10 -12.47
CA VAL A 70 -10.70 55.72 -13.80
C VAL A 70 -12.03 54.96 -13.77
N VAL A 71 -12.38 54.32 -12.64
CA VAL A 71 -13.70 53.69 -12.44
C VAL A 71 -14.70 54.66 -11.80
N THR A 72 -14.32 55.42 -10.77
CA THR A 72 -15.23 56.40 -10.12
C THR A 72 -15.64 57.53 -11.06
N ASP A 73 -14.73 57.96 -11.92
CA ASP A 73 -14.93 59.00 -12.93
C ASP A 73 -15.65 58.44 -14.17
N GLY A 74 -16.05 57.15 -14.13
CA GLY A 74 -16.84 56.49 -15.16
C GLY A 74 -16.15 56.39 -16.52
N SER A 75 -14.82 56.45 -16.58
CA SER A 75 -14.05 56.33 -17.83
C SER A 75 -13.80 54.87 -18.21
N LEU A 76 -13.68 53.96 -17.25
CA LEU A 76 -13.54 52.52 -17.47
C LEU A 76 -14.89 51.82 -17.28
N ARG A 77 -15.45 51.24 -18.35
CA ARG A 77 -16.76 50.58 -18.36
C ARG A 77 -16.66 49.15 -18.91
N LYS A 78 -17.76 48.39 -18.79
CA LYS A 78 -17.89 47.08 -19.45
C LYS A 78 -17.84 47.30 -20.97
N GLY A 79 -16.95 46.59 -21.66
CA GLY A 79 -16.75 46.67 -23.10
C GLY A 79 -15.67 47.65 -23.55
N SER A 80 -15.13 48.49 -22.66
CA SER A 80 -14.03 49.41 -22.96
C SER A 80 -12.70 48.66 -23.17
N PHE A 81 -11.86 49.14 -24.08
CA PHE A 81 -10.49 48.67 -24.27
C PHE A 81 -9.50 49.47 -23.43
N VAL A 82 -8.53 48.77 -22.83
CA VAL A 82 -7.49 49.38 -21.99
C VAL A 82 -6.10 48.93 -22.40
N ARG A 83 -5.13 49.82 -22.31
CA ARG A 83 -3.70 49.53 -22.34
C ARG A 83 -3.20 49.43 -20.91
N LEU A 84 -2.65 48.28 -20.51
CA LEU A 84 -2.11 48.09 -19.17
C LEU A 84 -0.67 48.65 -19.13
N LYS A 85 -0.46 49.76 -18.43
CA LYS A 85 0.85 50.42 -18.33
C LYS A 85 1.71 49.89 -17.19
N SER A 86 1.07 49.52 -16.07
CA SER A 86 1.79 48.92 -14.93
C SER A 86 0.91 47.91 -14.21
N PHE A 87 1.43 46.71 -14.00
CA PHE A 87 0.73 45.60 -13.38
C PHE A 87 1.70 44.63 -12.68
N GLN A 88 1.18 43.84 -11.74
CA GLN A 88 1.91 42.77 -11.05
C GLN A 88 1.10 41.48 -11.11
N SER A 89 1.70 40.41 -11.63
CA SER A 89 1.14 39.07 -11.59
C SER A 89 1.36 38.43 -10.21
N ASN A 90 0.34 37.73 -9.70
CA ASN A 90 0.43 37.00 -8.44
C ASN A 90 -0.36 35.69 -8.54
N SER A 91 0.06 34.65 -7.81
CA SER A 91 -0.60 33.34 -7.80
C SER A 91 -0.98 32.96 -6.38
N VAL A 92 -2.28 32.93 -6.10
CA VAL A 92 -2.81 32.70 -4.75
C VAL A 92 -3.71 31.47 -4.78
N LYS A 93 -3.34 30.43 -4.03
CA LYS A 93 -4.04 29.13 -3.99
C LYS A 93 -4.27 28.52 -5.39
N GLY A 94 -3.30 28.66 -6.29
CA GLY A 94 -3.36 28.15 -7.67
C GLY A 94 -4.07 29.07 -8.67
N LYS A 95 -4.81 30.08 -8.21
CA LYS A 95 -5.48 31.04 -9.10
C LYS A 95 -4.53 32.17 -9.48
N LYS A 96 -4.34 32.37 -10.79
CA LYS A 96 -3.60 33.49 -11.37
C LYS A 96 -4.44 34.76 -11.24
N ILE A 97 -3.94 35.77 -10.51
CA ILE A 97 -4.60 37.05 -10.28
C ILE A 97 -3.65 38.15 -10.71
N LEU A 98 -4.17 39.12 -11.47
CA LEU A 98 -3.38 40.26 -11.95
C LEU A 98 -3.76 41.52 -11.16
N ILE A 99 -2.78 42.20 -10.56
CA ILE A 99 -3.01 43.46 -9.85
C ILE A 99 -2.61 44.60 -10.79
N ILE A 100 -3.55 45.47 -11.15
CA ILE A 100 -3.27 46.61 -12.03
C ILE A 100 -2.91 47.83 -11.17
N LEU A 101 -1.73 48.37 -11.41
CA LEU A 101 -1.21 49.57 -10.74
C LEU A 101 -1.51 50.84 -11.54
N ASP A 102 -1.47 50.75 -12.88
CA ASP A 102 -1.77 51.85 -13.80
C ASP A 102 -2.31 51.32 -15.15
N LEU A 103 -3.30 52.00 -15.71
CA LEU A 103 -3.96 51.65 -16.97
C LEU A 103 -4.49 52.89 -17.70
N GLU A 104 -4.53 52.81 -19.03
CA GLU A 104 -5.04 53.83 -19.92
C GLU A 104 -6.25 53.32 -20.69
N VAL A 105 -7.37 54.04 -20.66
CA VAL A 105 -8.59 53.66 -21.39
C VAL A 105 -8.55 54.23 -22.80
N LEU A 106 -8.58 53.36 -23.81
CA LEU A 106 -8.48 53.71 -25.22
C LEU A 106 -9.86 54.08 -25.79
N LYS A 107 -10.31 55.31 -25.50
CA LYS A 107 -11.64 55.82 -25.92
C LYS A 107 -11.87 55.78 -27.44
N GLU A 108 -10.79 55.85 -28.22
CA GLU A 108 -10.79 55.78 -29.68
C GLU A 108 -11.28 54.43 -30.24
N LEU A 109 -11.10 53.34 -29.49
CA LEU A 109 -11.57 51.99 -29.90
C LEU A 109 -13.05 51.75 -29.57
N GLY A 110 -13.71 52.70 -28.91
CA GLY A 110 -15.11 52.63 -28.50
C GLY A 110 -15.39 51.60 -27.40
N GLU A 111 -16.67 51.29 -27.23
CA GLU A 111 -17.15 50.20 -26.37
C GLU A 111 -17.73 49.10 -27.27
N ALA A 112 -17.28 47.86 -27.07
CA ALA A 112 -17.78 46.71 -27.81
C ALA A 112 -18.31 45.66 -26.85
N GLU A 113 -19.29 44.87 -27.30
CA GLU A 113 -19.66 43.66 -26.58
C GLU A 113 -18.50 42.65 -26.58
N LYS A 114 -18.55 41.65 -25.69
CA LYS A 114 -17.43 40.72 -25.42
C LYS A 114 -16.91 40.09 -26.72
N ILE A 115 -15.65 40.33 -27.06
CA ILE A 115 -15.04 39.80 -28.29
C ILE A 115 -14.45 38.41 -28.04
N GLY A 116 -14.97 37.42 -28.78
CA GLY A 116 -14.52 36.02 -28.75
C GLY A 116 -14.97 35.20 -27.54
N GLU A 117 -14.46 33.97 -27.46
CA GLU A 117 -14.68 33.02 -26.36
C GLU A 117 -13.40 32.81 -25.53
N PRO A 118 -12.93 33.83 -24.79
CA PRO A 118 -11.74 33.73 -23.97
C PRO A 118 -11.91 32.66 -22.89
N LYS A 119 -10.89 31.80 -22.75
CA LYS A 119 -10.84 30.77 -21.72
C LYS A 119 -10.19 31.30 -20.44
N PRO A 120 -10.63 30.89 -19.23
CA PRO A 120 -9.99 31.31 -17.99
C PRO A 120 -8.52 30.91 -18.00
N LEU A 121 -7.63 31.81 -17.55
CA LEU A 121 -6.19 31.55 -17.46
C LEU A 121 -5.85 30.69 -16.21
N GLU A 122 -6.50 29.54 -16.05
CA GLU A 122 -6.18 28.53 -15.03
C GLU A 122 -5.44 27.34 -15.69
N VAL A 123 -4.58 26.66 -14.93
CA VAL A 123 -3.75 25.55 -15.44
C VAL A 123 -4.52 24.24 -15.32
N LYS A 124 -4.38 23.34 -16.31
CA LYS A 124 -4.91 21.97 -16.28
C LYS A 124 -4.72 21.30 -14.91
N ALA A 125 -5.82 21.18 -14.18
CA ALA A 125 -6.24 19.90 -13.66
C ALA A 125 -7.54 19.55 -14.43
N GLU A 126 -7.48 18.51 -15.24
CA GLU A 126 -8.65 17.69 -15.54
C GLU A 126 -8.72 16.74 -14.31
N GLU A 127 -9.84 16.51 -13.62
CA GLU A 127 -11.25 16.81 -13.93
C GLU A 127 -12.00 17.32 -12.68
N GLU A 128 -13.08 18.09 -12.86
CA GLU A 128 -14.13 18.26 -11.86
C GLU A 128 -15.43 18.67 -12.58
N GLU A 129 -16.44 17.79 -12.63
CA GLU A 129 -17.79 18.17 -13.05
C GLU A 129 -18.61 18.69 -11.87
N VAL A 130 -19.11 19.92 -12.04
CA VAL A 130 -20.42 20.42 -11.59
C VAL A 130 -20.78 20.28 -10.11
N GLY A 131 -20.42 21.33 -9.34
CA GLY A 131 -21.23 21.81 -8.22
C GLY A 131 -22.14 22.98 -8.65
N GLN A 132 -23.46 22.84 -8.50
CA GLN A 132 -24.47 23.88 -8.84
C GLN A 132 -24.58 24.99 -7.75
N PRO A 133 -25.36 26.08 -7.97
CA PRO A 133 -25.02 27.39 -7.38
C PRO A 133 -25.60 27.63 -5.98
N THR A 134 -24.87 28.44 -5.18
CA THR A 134 -25.42 29.15 -4.02
C THR A 134 -25.75 30.61 -4.37
N THR A 135 -26.95 31.04 -3.98
CA THR A 135 -27.46 32.41 -4.21
C THR A 135 -26.95 33.39 -3.15
N ILE A 136 -26.73 34.64 -3.56
CA ILE A 136 -26.47 35.77 -2.65
C ILE A 136 -27.79 36.52 -2.44
N SER A 137 -28.14 36.75 -1.17
CA SER A 137 -29.25 37.65 -0.79
C SER A 137 -28.81 39.11 -0.77
N SER A 138 -29.55 40.01 -1.44
CA SER A 138 -30.09 41.29 -0.86
C SER A 138 -30.57 42.31 -1.92
N ASN A 139 -31.84 42.74 -1.74
CA ASN A 139 -32.51 44.05 -1.94
C ASN A 139 -31.95 45.10 -2.94
N GLY A 140 -32.74 45.89 -3.67
CA GLY A 140 -34.22 45.96 -3.81
C GLY A 140 -34.69 47.32 -4.40
N PHE A 141 -35.81 47.36 -5.14
CA PHE A 141 -36.51 48.56 -5.67
C PHE A 141 -37.90 48.10 -6.18
N TYR A 142 -39.07 48.47 -5.61
CA TYR A 142 -39.75 49.78 -5.65
C TYR A 142 -40.92 49.79 -4.63
N GLY A 143 -41.31 50.95 -4.06
CA GLY A 143 -42.73 51.25 -3.72
C GLY A 143 -43.28 51.07 -2.28
N SER A 144 -43.23 52.16 -1.49
CA SER A 144 -44.31 52.70 -0.62
C SER A 144 -44.81 52.02 0.69
N LYS A 145 -44.61 52.76 1.81
CA LYS A 145 -45.51 53.01 2.99
C LYS A 145 -45.97 51.81 3.87
N MET A 146 -46.27 51.93 5.17
CA MET A 146 -46.22 53.03 6.18
C MET A 146 -46.15 52.42 7.61
N GLU A 147 -45.75 53.22 8.61
CA GLU A 147 -46.05 53.22 10.09
C GLU A 147 -46.56 51.95 10.83
N GLY A 148 -46.21 51.69 12.10
CA GLY A 148 -45.37 52.40 13.07
C GLY A 148 -45.68 51.97 14.54
N ALA A 149 -44.88 52.43 15.54
CA ALA A 149 -45.12 52.36 17.02
C ALA A 149 -45.28 50.93 17.65
N GLN A 150 -45.13 50.61 18.94
CA GLN A 150 -44.56 51.14 20.21
C GLN A 150 -44.57 49.93 21.22
N ALA A 151 -43.83 49.82 22.33
CA ALA A 151 -42.69 50.52 22.95
C ALA A 151 -42.06 49.63 24.08
N GLN A 152 -40.96 50.08 24.69
CA GLN A 152 -40.49 49.69 26.05
C GLN A 152 -41.18 50.58 27.12
N PRO A 153 -41.10 50.37 28.47
CA PRO A 153 -40.11 49.59 29.24
C PRO A 153 -40.63 48.83 30.49
N ASN A 154 -39.73 48.16 31.24
CA ASN A 154 -39.28 48.56 32.60
C ASN A 154 -38.92 47.40 33.57
N SER A 155 -37.94 47.68 34.43
CA SER A 155 -37.29 46.82 35.42
C SER A 155 -38.16 46.27 36.58
N ARG A 156 -37.77 45.14 37.20
CA ARG A 156 -36.96 45.06 38.47
C ARG A 156 -37.22 43.77 39.29
N ALA A 157 -36.19 43.33 40.04
CA ALA A 157 -36.20 42.41 41.19
C ALA A 157 -36.26 40.86 40.97
N GLN A 158 -35.14 40.22 41.31
CA GLN A 158 -35.06 38.90 41.97
C GLN A 158 -35.51 39.02 43.47
N PRO A 159 -35.74 37.95 44.27
CA PRO A 159 -35.22 36.58 44.10
C PRO A 159 -36.12 35.36 44.47
N MET A 160 -35.56 34.17 44.21
CA MET A 160 -35.78 32.84 44.83
C MET A 160 -36.73 31.81 44.19
N ALA A 161 -36.34 30.55 44.44
CA ALA A 161 -37.02 29.27 44.18
C ALA A 161 -37.33 28.93 42.70
N ALA A 162 -36.45 28.13 42.09
CA ALA A 162 -36.70 27.50 40.80
C ALA A 162 -37.37 26.12 40.96
N PRO A 163 -38.49 25.87 40.28
CA PRO A 163 -38.87 24.55 39.78
C PRO A 163 -38.46 24.41 38.30
N MET A 164 -38.18 23.18 37.87
CA MET A 164 -37.72 22.88 36.52
C MET A 164 -38.84 23.07 35.47
N SER A 165 -38.52 23.71 34.35
CA SER A 165 -39.30 23.63 33.10
C SER A 165 -38.40 23.17 31.97
N THR A 166 -38.69 21.99 31.42
CA THR A 166 -38.01 21.40 30.27
C THR A 166 -38.48 22.05 28.98
N SER A 167 -37.66 22.92 28.39
CA SER A 167 -37.77 23.36 26.99
C SER A 167 -36.49 23.00 26.26
N SER A 168 -36.55 21.99 25.39
CA SER A 168 -35.42 21.46 24.61
C SER A 168 -34.99 22.45 23.53
N ALA A 169 -34.05 23.33 23.88
CA ALA A 169 -33.28 24.07 22.87
C ALA A 169 -32.37 23.08 22.13
N HIS A 170 -32.81 22.58 20.97
CA HIS A 170 -31.94 21.82 20.07
C HIS A 170 -30.70 22.67 19.73
N ALA A 171 -29.53 22.05 19.79
CA ALA A 171 -28.27 22.71 19.45
C ALA A 171 -28.25 23.14 17.97
N THR A 172 -27.30 24.02 17.63
CA THR A 172 -27.05 24.48 16.25
C THR A 172 -27.14 23.32 15.26
N ILE A 173 -28.08 23.40 14.32
CA ILE A 173 -28.27 22.38 13.28
C ILE A 173 -27.15 22.50 12.25
N TYR A 174 -26.52 21.37 11.93
CA TYR A 174 -25.47 21.27 10.91
C TYR A 174 -26.03 20.56 9.66
N PRO A 175 -25.72 21.05 8.45
CA PRO A 175 -25.98 20.32 7.22
C PRO A 175 -25.04 19.10 7.13
N ILE A 176 -25.51 18.02 6.51
CA ILE A 176 -24.79 16.76 6.30
C ILE A 176 -23.39 16.98 5.69
N GLU A 177 -23.26 17.86 4.71
CA GLU A 177 -21.97 18.17 4.05
C GLU A 177 -20.93 18.79 5.01
N ALA A 178 -21.37 19.51 6.05
CA ALA A 178 -20.47 20.11 7.04
C ALA A 178 -20.00 19.13 8.13
N ILE A 179 -20.50 17.90 8.14
CA ILE A 179 -20.15 16.89 9.13
C ILE A 179 -18.80 16.28 8.78
N SER A 180 -17.86 16.37 9.72
CA SER A 180 -16.51 15.83 9.56
C SER A 180 -16.03 15.20 10.88
N PRO A 181 -15.02 14.32 10.86
CA PRO A 181 -14.43 13.72 12.06
C PRO A 181 -13.82 14.71 13.06
N TYR A 182 -13.73 16.01 12.70
CA TYR A 182 -13.22 17.08 13.56
C TYR A 182 -14.32 17.83 14.33
N SER A 183 -15.60 17.65 13.97
CA SER A 183 -16.73 18.25 14.68
C SER A 183 -17.31 17.26 15.69
N ASN A 184 -17.03 17.49 16.97
CA ASN A 184 -17.46 16.62 18.07
C ASN A 184 -18.84 16.98 18.65
N LYS A 185 -19.47 18.07 18.20
CA LYS A 185 -20.80 18.50 18.63
C LYS A 185 -21.59 19.03 17.44
N TRP A 186 -22.61 18.28 17.03
CA TRP A 186 -23.53 18.64 15.96
C TRP A 186 -24.86 17.90 16.12
N THR A 187 -25.90 18.48 15.55
CA THR A 187 -27.23 17.88 15.36
C THR A 187 -27.61 18.08 13.90
N MET A 188 -28.04 17.04 13.19
CA MET A 188 -28.62 17.18 11.84
C MET A 188 -30.15 16.98 11.88
N LYS A 189 -30.88 17.58 10.93
CA LYS A 189 -32.30 17.31 10.64
C LYS A 189 -32.35 16.61 9.28
N ALA A 190 -32.57 15.29 9.24
CA ALA A 190 -32.45 14.50 8.02
C ALA A 190 -33.60 13.49 7.82
N ARG A 191 -34.00 13.25 6.57
CA ARG A 191 -35.01 12.28 6.18
C ARG A 191 -34.36 10.91 5.95
N CYS A 192 -34.91 9.85 6.53
CA CYS A 192 -34.48 8.48 6.23
C CYS A 192 -34.99 8.07 4.84
N THR A 193 -34.10 7.94 3.85
CA THR A 193 -34.48 7.60 2.46
C THR A 193 -34.50 6.11 2.18
N SER A 194 -33.70 5.32 2.91
CA SER A 194 -33.68 3.85 2.82
C SER A 194 -33.19 3.24 4.14
N LYS A 195 -33.71 2.07 4.50
CA LYS A 195 -33.29 1.24 5.64
C LYS A 195 -32.99 -0.19 5.17
N SER A 196 -31.76 -0.65 5.37
CA SER A 196 -31.39 -2.04 5.09
C SER A 196 -31.92 -3.00 6.16
N SER A 197 -32.27 -4.23 5.77
CA SER A 197 -32.54 -5.32 6.72
C SER A 197 -31.35 -5.60 7.66
N ILE A 198 -31.64 -6.20 8.83
CA ILE A 198 -30.63 -6.63 9.78
C ILE A 198 -29.79 -7.76 9.17
N LYS A 199 -28.47 -7.56 9.13
CA LYS A 199 -27.49 -8.56 8.66
C LYS A 199 -26.74 -9.11 9.87
N THR A 200 -26.73 -10.43 10.03
CA THR A 200 -25.94 -11.12 11.06
C THR A 200 -24.63 -11.66 10.50
N TRP A 201 -23.63 -11.80 11.37
CA TRP A 201 -22.39 -12.52 11.09
C TRP A 201 -21.97 -13.34 12.31
N HIS A 202 -21.28 -14.45 12.08
CA HIS A 202 -20.73 -15.29 13.13
C HIS A 202 -19.21 -15.40 12.95
N ASN A 203 -18.45 -15.07 14.00
CA ASN A 203 -16.98 -15.17 14.01
C ASN A 203 -16.48 -15.89 15.27
N LYS A 204 -15.16 -16.13 15.37
CA LYS A 204 -14.56 -16.87 16.50
C LYS A 204 -14.73 -16.20 17.87
N ASN A 205 -15.12 -14.92 17.89
CA ASN A 205 -15.30 -14.11 19.09
C ASN A 205 -16.79 -13.84 19.41
N GLY A 206 -17.73 -14.38 18.61
CA GLY A 206 -19.17 -14.28 18.84
C GLY A 206 -20.00 -14.07 17.56
N GLU A 207 -21.32 -14.05 17.75
CA GLU A 207 -22.28 -13.56 16.75
C GLU A 207 -22.49 -12.04 16.92
N GLY A 208 -22.73 -11.35 15.82
CA GLY A 208 -23.08 -9.93 15.81
C GLY A 208 -24.04 -9.58 14.70
N LYS A 209 -24.64 -8.39 14.79
CA LYS A 209 -25.65 -7.89 13.86
C LYS A 209 -25.48 -6.42 13.52
N LEU A 210 -25.88 -6.02 12.32
CA LEU A 210 -25.86 -4.62 11.89
C LEU A 210 -27.06 -4.28 11.01
N PHE A 211 -27.40 -2.99 10.97
CA PHE A 211 -28.27 -2.40 9.95
C PHE A 211 -27.69 -1.07 9.50
N SER A 212 -28.13 -0.57 8.35
CA SER A 212 -27.75 0.75 7.85
C SER A 212 -28.94 1.51 7.30
N VAL A 213 -28.89 2.84 7.41
CA VAL A 213 -29.86 3.77 6.86
C VAL A 213 -29.16 4.81 5.98
N ASN A 214 -29.83 5.26 4.93
CA ASN A 214 -29.43 6.43 4.17
C ASN A 214 -30.26 7.63 4.65
N LEU A 215 -29.60 8.78 4.81
CA LEU A 215 -30.13 10.02 5.35
C LEU A 215 -29.94 11.13 4.32
N LEU A 216 -30.94 11.97 4.12
CA LEU A 216 -30.96 13.09 3.16
C LEU A 216 -31.33 14.40 3.87
N ASP A 217 -30.62 15.48 3.54
CA ASP A 217 -31.01 16.86 3.86
C ASP A 217 -30.84 17.80 2.63
N ASP A 218 -30.93 19.12 2.82
CA ASP A 218 -30.73 20.11 1.75
C ASP A 218 -29.30 20.15 1.16
N SER A 219 -28.31 19.63 1.87
CA SER A 219 -26.90 19.64 1.47
C SER A 219 -26.43 18.35 0.80
N GLY A 220 -27.00 17.20 1.18
CA GLY A 220 -26.65 15.94 0.53
C GLY A 220 -27.16 14.68 1.24
N GLU A 221 -26.60 13.55 0.82
CA GLU A 221 -26.92 12.23 1.39
C GLU A 221 -25.75 11.69 2.22
N ILE A 222 -26.03 11.00 3.31
CA ILE A 222 -25.03 10.27 4.11
C ILE A 222 -25.58 8.93 4.59
N ARG A 223 -24.69 7.94 4.70
CA ARG A 223 -25.03 6.63 5.26
C ARG A 223 -24.74 6.59 6.75
N ALA A 224 -25.65 6.05 7.55
CA ALA A 224 -25.40 5.69 8.94
C ALA A 224 -25.57 4.19 9.18
N THR A 225 -24.77 3.61 10.09
CA THR A 225 -24.77 2.17 10.41
C THR A 225 -24.85 1.96 11.92
N GLY A 226 -25.76 1.10 12.37
CA GLY A 226 -25.87 0.65 13.76
C GLY A 226 -25.41 -0.80 13.91
N PHE A 227 -24.63 -1.08 14.96
CA PHE A 227 -24.12 -2.41 15.28
C PHE A 227 -24.72 -2.93 16.60
N ASN A 228 -24.93 -4.24 16.71
CA ASN A 228 -25.29 -4.97 17.92
C ASN A 228 -26.42 -4.31 18.73
N GLU A 229 -26.13 -3.73 19.90
CA GLU A 229 -27.11 -3.06 20.78
C GLU A 229 -27.78 -1.86 20.09
N GLN A 230 -27.04 -1.09 19.28
CA GLN A 230 -27.57 0.04 18.51
C GLN A 230 -28.47 -0.44 17.37
N CYS A 231 -28.29 -1.69 16.91
CA CYS A 231 -29.21 -2.32 15.96
C CYS A 231 -30.58 -2.55 16.61
N ASP A 232 -30.62 -3.09 17.83
CA ASP A 232 -31.90 -3.33 18.52
C ASP A 232 -32.63 -2.02 18.87
N MET A 233 -31.90 -1.03 19.40
CA MET A 233 -32.49 0.22 19.88
C MET A 233 -33.01 1.12 18.74
N LEU A 234 -32.30 1.20 17.60
CA LEU A 234 -32.59 2.18 16.55
C LEU A 234 -33.33 1.61 15.33
N TYR A 235 -33.33 0.29 15.12
CA TYR A 235 -33.94 -0.31 13.93
C TYR A 235 -35.46 -0.15 13.88
N GLU A 236 -36.15 -0.22 15.03
CA GLU A 236 -37.60 0.03 15.11
C GLU A 236 -37.94 1.53 15.04
N LEU A 237 -37.06 2.39 15.54
CA LEU A 237 -37.23 3.83 15.56
C LEU A 237 -37.15 4.45 14.15
N PHE A 238 -36.21 3.99 13.32
CA PHE A 238 -36.04 4.47 11.94
C PHE A 238 -37.11 3.90 10.99
N GLN A 239 -37.87 4.79 10.35
CA GLN A 239 -38.90 4.51 9.37
C GLN A 239 -38.57 5.27 8.09
N GLU A 240 -38.64 4.60 6.94
CA GLU A 240 -38.41 5.23 5.64
C GLU A 240 -39.43 6.37 5.40
N GLY A 241 -38.97 7.45 4.78
CA GLY A 241 -39.76 8.67 4.56
C GLY A 241 -39.87 9.62 5.76
N SER A 242 -39.64 9.16 7.00
CA SER A 242 -39.70 10.01 8.20
C SER A 242 -38.45 10.88 8.40
N VAL A 243 -38.63 12.05 9.03
CA VAL A 243 -37.55 13.01 9.37
C VAL A 243 -37.12 12.83 10.83
N TYR A 244 -35.81 12.90 11.09
CA TYR A 244 -35.20 12.70 12.40
C TYR A 244 -34.18 13.80 12.72
N TYR A 245 -34.15 14.19 14.00
CA TYR A 245 -33.02 14.88 14.60
C TYR A 245 -32.02 13.85 15.10
N ILE A 246 -30.79 13.88 14.58
CA ILE A 246 -29.71 12.96 14.96
C ILE A 246 -28.57 13.81 15.53
N SER A 247 -28.22 13.56 16.79
CA SER A 247 -27.21 14.35 17.53
C SER A 247 -26.00 13.50 17.92
N SER A 248 -24.83 14.14 17.92
CA SER A 248 -23.61 13.58 18.50
C SER A 248 -23.81 13.12 19.96
N PRO A 249 -23.27 11.97 20.40
CA PRO A 249 -22.12 11.27 19.82
C PRO A 249 -22.48 10.26 18.71
N CYS A 250 -21.90 10.49 17.53
CA CYS A 250 -21.88 9.57 16.39
C CYS A 250 -20.44 9.53 15.88
N ARG A 251 -19.93 8.35 15.50
CA ARG A 251 -18.59 8.24 14.94
C ARG A 251 -18.61 8.47 13.44
N VAL A 252 -18.08 9.61 13.00
CA VAL A 252 -17.83 9.89 11.59
C VAL A 252 -16.60 9.10 11.12
N GLN A 253 -16.78 8.20 10.15
CA GLN A 253 -15.72 7.43 9.50
C GLN A 253 -15.63 7.80 8.02
N ILE A 254 -14.54 7.43 7.35
CA ILE A 254 -14.46 7.50 5.88
C ILE A 254 -15.42 6.46 5.30
N ALA A 255 -16.24 6.87 4.33
CA ALA A 255 -17.25 6.03 3.70
C ALA A 255 -16.60 4.84 2.99
N LYS A 256 -17.12 3.63 3.23
CA LYS A 256 -16.65 2.44 2.53
C LYS A 256 -17.37 2.32 1.20
N LYS A 257 -16.91 3.07 0.18
CA LYS A 257 -17.53 3.14 -1.17
C LYS A 257 -17.73 1.76 -1.86
N GLN A 258 -17.03 0.71 -1.42
CA GLN A 258 -17.30 -0.69 -1.81
C GLN A 258 -18.69 -1.23 -1.39
N PHE A 259 -19.35 -0.60 -0.40
CA PHE A 259 -20.62 -1.06 0.17
C PHE A 259 -21.74 0.00 0.08
N THR A 260 -21.48 1.17 -0.48
CA THR A 260 -22.43 2.30 -0.58
C THR A 260 -22.30 2.99 -1.93
N ASN A 261 -23.43 3.39 -2.51
CA ASN A 261 -23.47 4.14 -3.76
C ASN A 261 -23.53 5.66 -3.53
N LEU A 262 -23.55 6.11 -2.27
CA LEU A 262 -23.62 7.53 -1.94
C LEU A 262 -22.27 8.20 -2.23
N ASN A 263 -22.30 9.35 -2.90
CA ASN A 263 -21.10 10.12 -3.23
C ASN A 263 -20.57 10.97 -2.05
N ASN A 264 -20.78 10.51 -0.81
CA ASN A 264 -20.27 11.16 0.39
C ASN A 264 -18.97 10.46 0.82
N ASP A 265 -17.94 11.25 1.15
CA ASP A 265 -16.66 10.72 1.62
C ASP A 265 -16.71 10.22 3.07
N TYR A 266 -17.79 10.50 3.80
CA TYR A 266 -18.00 10.07 5.18
C TYR A 266 -19.23 9.17 5.36
N GLU A 267 -19.13 8.23 6.30
CA GLU A 267 -20.25 7.43 6.81
C GLU A 267 -20.32 7.55 8.33
N LEU A 268 -21.52 7.47 8.89
CA LEU A 268 -21.75 7.53 10.33
C LEU A 268 -21.84 6.13 10.91
N THR A 269 -21.29 5.94 12.10
CA THR A 269 -21.57 4.79 12.95
C THR A 269 -22.25 5.28 14.23
N PHE A 270 -23.43 4.73 14.52
CA PHE A 270 -24.13 5.00 15.78
C PHE A 270 -23.37 4.37 16.94
N GLU A 271 -23.17 5.14 18.01
CA GLU A 271 -22.57 4.68 19.26
C GLU A 271 -23.66 4.55 20.35
N ARG A 272 -23.29 4.10 21.55
CA ARG A 272 -24.25 3.85 22.65
C ARG A 272 -25.05 5.08 23.05
N ASP A 273 -24.42 6.25 23.00
CA ASP A 273 -24.98 7.50 23.49
C ASP A 273 -25.63 8.34 22.38
N THR A 274 -25.78 7.79 21.16
CA THR A 274 -26.40 8.49 20.04
C THR A 274 -27.86 8.84 20.34
N ILE A 275 -28.20 10.12 20.25
CA ILE A 275 -29.57 10.61 20.41
C ILE A 275 -30.22 10.72 19.03
N VAL A 276 -31.32 9.99 18.84
CA VAL A 276 -32.18 10.04 17.65
C VAL A 276 -33.60 10.35 18.10
N GLU A 277 -34.17 11.45 17.61
CA GLU A 277 -35.51 11.90 17.93
C GLU A 277 -36.30 12.12 16.63
N LYS A 278 -37.58 11.73 16.58
CA LYS A 278 -38.42 11.93 15.39
C LYS A 278 -38.87 13.39 15.33
N ALA A 279 -38.68 14.06 14.19
CA ALA A 279 -39.06 15.46 14.04
C ALA A 279 -40.59 15.60 13.85
N GLU A 280 -41.19 16.57 14.53
CA GLU A 280 -42.62 16.91 14.35
C GLU A 280 -42.86 17.58 12.99
N GLU A 281 -41.94 18.44 12.54
CA GLU A 281 -41.98 19.16 11.28
C GLU A 281 -41.37 18.34 10.12
N GLN A 282 -42.22 17.69 9.33
CA GLN A 282 -41.78 16.83 8.22
C GLN A 282 -41.62 17.55 6.86
N ASN A 283 -41.94 18.84 6.78
CA ASN A 283 -42.05 19.58 5.52
C ASN A 283 -40.75 20.25 5.04
N ASP A 284 -39.85 20.62 5.96
CA ASP A 284 -38.64 21.39 5.59
C ASP A 284 -37.61 20.58 4.80
N VAL A 285 -37.51 19.28 5.08
CA VAL A 285 -36.44 18.43 4.50
C VAL A 285 -36.87 17.93 3.12
N PRO A 286 -36.04 18.07 2.08
CA PRO A 286 -36.45 17.81 0.70
C PRO A 286 -36.98 16.40 0.48
N GLN A 287 -37.90 16.29 -0.49
CA GLN A 287 -38.43 15.01 -0.96
C GLN A 287 -37.48 14.38 -1.98
N ILE A 288 -37.52 13.05 -2.07
CA ILE A 288 -36.69 12.27 -2.99
C ILE A 288 -37.02 12.68 -4.43
N ARG A 289 -36.06 13.31 -5.12
CA ARG A 289 -36.17 13.60 -6.55
C ARG A 289 -35.79 12.36 -7.36
N PHE A 290 -36.53 12.08 -8.42
CA PHE A 290 -36.23 11.03 -9.39
C PHE A 290 -35.67 11.64 -10.66
N ASN A 291 -34.68 10.99 -11.28
CA ASN A 291 -34.19 11.35 -12.61
C ASN A 291 -34.46 10.19 -13.57
N PHE A 292 -35.68 10.12 -14.10
CA PHE A 292 -36.14 8.97 -14.87
C PHE A 292 -35.52 8.90 -16.26
N THR A 293 -34.91 7.76 -16.58
CA THR A 293 -34.56 7.36 -17.94
C THR A 293 -35.70 6.52 -18.54
N THR A 294 -36.07 6.77 -19.81
CA THR A 294 -37.10 5.96 -20.49
C THR A 294 -36.61 4.55 -20.79
N VAL A 295 -37.53 3.61 -20.99
CA VAL A 295 -37.20 2.20 -21.26
C VAL A 295 -36.48 2.03 -22.60
N ALA A 296 -36.72 2.89 -23.59
CA ALA A 296 -35.94 2.94 -24.82
C ALA A 296 -34.51 3.45 -24.58
N ASP A 297 -34.36 4.56 -23.85
CA ASP A 297 -33.07 5.22 -23.62
C ASP A 297 -32.09 4.39 -22.79
N LEU A 298 -32.56 3.34 -22.09
CA LEU A 298 -31.71 2.31 -21.46
C LEU A 298 -30.72 1.64 -22.43
N GLN A 299 -30.92 1.73 -23.75
CA GLN A 299 -29.91 1.32 -24.73
C GLN A 299 -28.66 2.19 -24.72
N THR A 300 -28.81 3.49 -24.45
CA THR A 300 -27.72 4.49 -24.41
C THR A 300 -26.95 4.47 -23.09
N VAL A 301 -27.62 4.06 -21.99
CA VAL A 301 -27.00 3.98 -20.66
C VAL A 301 -25.93 2.90 -20.63
N GLU A 302 -24.75 3.21 -20.09
CA GLU A 302 -23.67 2.25 -19.95
C GLU A 302 -24.01 1.13 -18.96
N LYS A 303 -23.48 -0.06 -19.21
CA LYS A 303 -23.66 -1.24 -18.37
C LYS A 303 -23.12 -0.98 -16.95
N ASP A 304 -23.77 -1.56 -15.95
CA ASP A 304 -23.44 -1.45 -14.52
C ASP A 304 -23.65 -0.05 -13.90
N THR A 305 -24.09 0.94 -14.69
CA THR A 305 -24.55 2.26 -14.21
C THR A 305 -25.87 2.15 -13.44
N THR A 306 -26.07 3.03 -12.46
CA THR A 306 -27.35 3.18 -11.74
C THR A 306 -28.20 4.30 -12.34
N THR A 307 -29.46 4.02 -12.65
CA THR A 307 -30.46 4.97 -13.16
C THR A 307 -31.76 4.84 -12.37
N ASP A 308 -32.59 5.88 -12.39
CA ASP A 308 -34.00 5.77 -11.94
C ASP A 308 -34.87 5.44 -13.16
N VAL A 309 -35.92 4.63 -12.97
CA VAL A 309 -36.83 4.18 -14.04
C VAL A 309 -38.26 4.15 -13.51
N ILE A 310 -39.21 4.60 -14.33
CA ILE A 310 -40.65 4.49 -14.06
C ILE A 310 -41.31 3.74 -15.21
N GLY A 311 -42.27 2.88 -14.89
CA GLY A 311 -43.04 2.14 -15.88
C GLY A 311 -44.28 1.52 -15.29
N VAL A 312 -45.18 1.07 -16.16
CA VAL A 312 -46.34 0.26 -15.78
C VAL A 312 -45.90 -1.19 -15.65
N LEU A 313 -46.34 -1.84 -14.58
CA LEU A 313 -46.07 -3.25 -14.32
C LEU A 313 -46.98 -4.13 -15.19
N LYS A 314 -46.45 -4.69 -16.28
CA LYS A 314 -47.21 -5.53 -17.21
C LYS A 314 -47.32 -6.98 -16.73
N ASP A 315 -46.26 -7.53 -16.16
CA ASP A 315 -46.20 -8.93 -15.72
C ASP A 315 -45.27 -9.13 -14.51
N VAL A 316 -45.55 -10.15 -13.71
CA VAL A 316 -44.88 -10.47 -12.44
C VAL A 316 -44.54 -11.97 -12.43
N GLY A 317 -43.27 -12.31 -12.61
CA GLY A 317 -42.81 -13.69 -12.57
C GLY A 317 -42.88 -14.31 -11.17
N GLU A 318 -42.75 -15.63 -11.10
CA GLU A 318 -42.68 -16.36 -9.83
C GLU A 318 -41.35 -16.12 -9.09
N THR A 319 -41.34 -16.34 -7.77
CA THR A 319 -40.09 -16.30 -6.99
C THR A 319 -39.26 -17.56 -7.27
N SER A 320 -38.04 -17.36 -7.76
CA SER A 320 -37.03 -18.40 -7.98
C SER A 320 -35.87 -18.20 -7.00
N GLN A 321 -35.18 -19.28 -6.64
CA GLN A 321 -34.00 -19.21 -5.77
C GLN A 321 -32.74 -19.54 -6.56
N ILE A 322 -31.71 -18.70 -6.46
CA ILE A 322 -30.42 -18.91 -7.13
C ILE A 322 -29.27 -18.97 -6.12
N THR A 323 -28.35 -19.91 -6.30
CA THR A 323 -27.15 -20.03 -5.45
C THR A 323 -26.01 -19.20 -6.02
N SER A 324 -25.45 -18.31 -5.21
CA SER A 324 -24.32 -17.46 -5.58
C SER A 324 -23.05 -18.30 -5.80
N LYS A 325 -22.48 -18.24 -7.02
CA LYS A 325 -21.23 -18.96 -7.36
C LYS A 325 -20.02 -18.54 -6.49
N SER A 326 -19.98 -17.30 -6.02
CA SER A 326 -18.84 -16.76 -5.25
C SER A 326 -18.98 -16.91 -3.73
N THR A 327 -20.21 -17.09 -3.21
CA THR A 327 -20.46 -17.16 -1.75
C THR A 327 -21.18 -18.43 -1.30
N GLY A 328 -21.65 -19.27 -2.22
CA GLY A 328 -22.40 -20.50 -1.93
C GLY A 328 -23.80 -20.27 -1.32
N LYS A 329 -24.21 -19.02 -1.07
CA LYS A 329 -25.49 -18.70 -0.43
C LYS A 329 -26.65 -18.67 -1.44
N PRO A 330 -27.83 -19.20 -1.08
CA PRO A 330 -29.05 -19.01 -1.84
C PRO A 330 -29.56 -17.56 -1.71
N TYR A 331 -30.11 -17.04 -2.80
CA TYR A 331 -30.78 -15.74 -2.86
C TYR A 331 -32.11 -15.89 -3.61
N ASP A 332 -33.18 -15.39 -3.02
CA ASP A 332 -34.49 -15.34 -3.67
C ASP A 332 -34.53 -14.18 -4.68
N LYS A 333 -35.11 -14.45 -5.84
CA LYS A 333 -35.17 -13.59 -7.02
C LYS A 333 -36.58 -13.60 -7.57
N ARG A 334 -37.11 -12.44 -7.95
CA ARG A 334 -38.35 -12.33 -8.76
C ARG A 334 -38.10 -11.38 -9.93
N GLU A 335 -38.63 -11.72 -11.10
CA GLU A 335 -38.56 -10.87 -12.30
C GLU A 335 -39.88 -10.12 -12.49
N LEU A 336 -39.79 -8.84 -12.83
CA LEU A 336 -40.90 -7.96 -13.15
C LEU A 336 -40.73 -7.46 -14.59
N THR A 337 -41.83 -7.36 -15.35
CA THR A 337 -41.81 -6.77 -16.69
C THR A 337 -42.40 -5.37 -16.63
N LEU A 338 -41.58 -4.36 -16.91
CA LEU A 338 -41.98 -2.96 -16.98
C LEU A 338 -42.11 -2.50 -18.43
N VAL A 339 -43.10 -1.64 -18.67
CA VAL A 339 -43.39 -1.03 -19.97
C VAL A 339 -43.65 0.46 -19.81
N ASP A 340 -43.32 1.25 -20.81
CA ASP A 340 -43.56 2.70 -20.85
C ASP A 340 -44.09 3.15 -22.22
N ASN A 341 -44.31 4.46 -22.36
CA ASN A 341 -44.82 5.08 -23.57
C ASN A 341 -43.83 5.09 -24.76
N THR A 342 -42.67 4.43 -24.66
CA THR A 342 -41.72 4.28 -25.78
C THR A 342 -41.94 3.00 -26.60
N GLY A 343 -42.86 2.13 -26.19
CA GLY A 343 -43.15 0.87 -26.89
C GLY A 343 -42.19 -0.27 -26.57
N PHE A 344 -41.28 -0.09 -25.61
CA PHE A 344 -40.34 -1.12 -25.17
C PHE A 344 -40.75 -1.77 -23.85
N SER A 345 -40.30 -3.01 -23.67
CA SER A 345 -40.41 -3.78 -22.43
C SER A 345 -39.02 -4.10 -21.88
N VAL A 346 -38.86 -3.96 -20.57
CA VAL A 346 -37.62 -4.31 -19.86
C VAL A 346 -37.91 -5.20 -18.66
N ARG A 347 -37.05 -6.20 -18.46
CA ARG A 347 -37.07 -7.08 -17.30
C ARG A 347 -36.30 -6.43 -16.15
N LEU A 348 -36.96 -6.21 -15.02
CA LEU A 348 -36.37 -5.74 -13.78
C LEU A 348 -36.35 -6.87 -12.76
N THR A 349 -35.17 -7.18 -12.22
CA THR A 349 -35.01 -8.17 -11.15
C THR A 349 -35.05 -7.51 -9.77
N ILE A 350 -35.89 -8.03 -8.88
CA ILE A 350 -35.90 -7.75 -7.44
C ILE A 350 -35.39 -8.95 -6.64
N TRP A 351 -34.88 -8.70 -5.42
CA TRP A 351 -34.12 -9.67 -4.63
C TRP A 351 -34.59 -9.79 -3.18
N GLY A 352 -34.37 -10.96 -2.57
CA GLY A 352 -34.55 -11.22 -1.14
C GLY A 352 -35.97 -10.96 -0.64
N ALA A 353 -36.10 -10.31 0.53
CA ALA A 353 -37.40 -10.03 1.15
C ALA A 353 -38.34 -9.20 0.26
N THR A 354 -37.80 -8.31 -0.57
CA THR A 354 -38.59 -7.57 -1.56
C THR A 354 -39.16 -8.51 -2.63
N ALA A 355 -38.40 -9.55 -3.03
CA ALA A 355 -38.87 -10.57 -3.98
C ALA A 355 -39.89 -11.56 -3.38
N THR A 356 -39.86 -11.83 -2.08
CA THR A 356 -40.86 -12.70 -1.42
C THR A 356 -42.15 -11.93 -1.12
N ASN A 357 -42.04 -10.69 -0.64
CA ASN A 357 -43.16 -9.91 -0.12
C ASN A 357 -43.85 -9.03 -1.19
N PHE A 358 -43.40 -9.10 -2.45
CA PHE A 358 -43.99 -8.34 -3.55
C PHE A 358 -45.44 -8.78 -3.81
N SER A 359 -46.36 -7.86 -3.60
CA SER A 359 -47.83 -8.06 -3.69
C SER A 359 -48.53 -6.93 -4.47
N VAL A 360 -47.81 -6.29 -5.40
CA VAL A 360 -48.32 -5.20 -6.24
C VAL A 360 -49.16 -5.78 -7.38
N ALA A 361 -50.33 -5.21 -7.65
CA ALA A 361 -51.18 -5.63 -8.76
C ALA A 361 -50.56 -5.27 -10.12
N PRO A 362 -50.70 -6.11 -11.16
CA PRO A 362 -50.46 -5.71 -12.54
C PRO A 362 -51.23 -4.43 -12.91
N GLU A 363 -50.73 -3.67 -13.89
CA GLU A 363 -51.22 -2.34 -14.28
C GLU A 363 -50.98 -1.21 -13.25
N SER A 364 -50.28 -1.49 -12.14
CA SER A 364 -49.75 -0.44 -11.25
C SER A 364 -48.60 0.32 -11.91
N VAL A 365 -48.52 1.64 -11.69
CA VAL A 365 -47.33 2.43 -12.06
C VAL A 365 -46.30 2.25 -10.94
N VAL A 366 -45.07 1.90 -11.29
CA VAL A 366 -44.03 1.68 -10.30
C VAL A 366 -42.78 2.48 -10.68
N ALA A 367 -42.35 3.34 -9.75
CA ALA A 367 -41.09 4.07 -9.84
C ALA A 367 -40.02 3.36 -9.02
N PHE A 368 -38.88 3.07 -9.67
CA PHE A 368 -37.71 2.47 -9.05
C PHE A 368 -36.55 3.47 -9.05
N LYS A 369 -35.95 3.68 -7.88
CA LYS A 369 -34.76 4.52 -7.70
C LYS A 369 -33.51 3.65 -7.58
N GLY A 370 -32.40 4.07 -8.19
CA GLY A 370 -31.10 3.41 -8.02
C GLY A 370 -31.04 1.98 -8.60
N VAL A 371 -31.62 1.80 -9.78
CA VAL A 371 -31.66 0.50 -10.49
C VAL A 371 -30.41 0.34 -11.35
N LYS A 372 -29.75 -0.82 -11.28
CA LYS A 372 -28.54 -1.08 -12.07
C LYS A 372 -28.88 -1.65 -13.45
N VAL A 373 -28.32 -1.07 -14.51
CA VAL A 373 -28.43 -1.57 -15.89
C VAL A 373 -27.49 -2.76 -16.11
N SER A 374 -27.95 -3.80 -16.81
CA SER A 374 -27.21 -5.03 -17.08
C SER A 374 -27.57 -5.62 -18.44
N ASP A 375 -26.60 -6.20 -19.13
CA ASP A 375 -26.75 -6.64 -20.53
C ASP A 375 -27.24 -8.10 -20.69
N PHE A 376 -28.02 -8.58 -19.72
CA PHE A 376 -28.46 -9.98 -19.71
C PHE A 376 -29.68 -10.18 -20.61
N GLY A 377 -29.42 -10.54 -21.87
CA GLY A 377 -30.43 -10.78 -22.89
C GLY A 377 -31.07 -9.47 -23.37
N GLY A 378 -30.27 -8.62 -24.02
CA GLY A 378 -30.60 -7.23 -24.31
C GLY A 378 -30.15 -6.31 -23.19
N ARG A 379 -30.91 -5.25 -22.91
CA ARG A 379 -30.80 -4.47 -21.66
C ARG A 379 -31.82 -4.99 -20.65
N SER A 380 -31.40 -5.08 -19.39
CA SER A 380 -32.18 -5.55 -18.24
C SER A 380 -31.80 -4.72 -17.01
N LEU A 381 -32.68 -4.71 -16.01
CA LEU A 381 -32.52 -3.94 -14.79
C LEU A 381 -32.41 -4.85 -13.57
N SER A 382 -31.66 -4.42 -12.56
CA SER A 382 -31.59 -5.08 -11.26
C SER A 382 -31.68 -4.06 -10.14
N LEU A 383 -32.67 -4.19 -9.26
CA LEU A 383 -32.77 -3.36 -8.07
C LEU A 383 -31.57 -3.64 -7.14
N LEU A 384 -30.89 -2.59 -6.70
CA LEU A 384 -29.81 -2.69 -5.71
C LEU A 384 -30.39 -2.66 -4.29
N SER A 385 -29.62 -3.11 -3.29
CA SER A 385 -30.07 -3.06 -1.88
C SER A 385 -30.18 -1.64 -1.31
N SER A 386 -29.69 -0.64 -2.06
CA SER A 386 -29.82 0.80 -1.80
C SER A 386 -30.94 1.44 -2.63
N GLY A 387 -31.53 0.71 -3.58
CA GLY A 387 -32.62 1.20 -4.42
C GLY A 387 -33.97 1.05 -3.74
N SER A 388 -34.86 2.00 -3.98
CA SER A 388 -36.22 2.01 -3.44
C SER A 388 -37.26 1.83 -4.54
N MET A 389 -38.43 1.34 -4.16
CA MET A 389 -39.57 1.09 -5.05
C MET A 389 -40.79 1.82 -4.49
N THR A 390 -41.41 2.69 -5.29
CA THR A 390 -42.64 3.40 -4.93
C THR A 390 -43.74 3.00 -5.91
N VAL A 391 -44.87 2.53 -5.39
CA VAL A 391 -46.06 2.16 -6.17
C VAL A 391 -47.00 3.36 -6.23
N ASP A 392 -47.53 3.63 -7.43
CA ASP A 392 -48.42 4.75 -7.75
C ASP A 392 -47.99 6.11 -7.10
N PRO A 393 -46.75 6.58 -7.35
CA PRO A 393 -46.28 7.85 -6.79
C PRO A 393 -47.08 9.03 -7.35
N ASP A 394 -47.41 10.01 -6.50
CA ASP A 394 -48.13 11.22 -6.88
C ASP A 394 -47.19 12.24 -7.57
N ILE A 395 -46.82 11.92 -8.81
CA ILE A 395 -45.91 12.72 -9.66
C ILE A 395 -46.45 12.82 -11.08
N GLY A 396 -46.17 13.94 -11.76
CA GLY A 396 -46.75 14.25 -13.07
C GLY A 396 -46.46 13.20 -14.16
N GLU A 397 -45.30 12.55 -14.08
CA GLU A 397 -44.87 11.45 -14.95
C GLU A 397 -45.70 10.18 -14.75
N ALA A 398 -46.08 9.85 -13.51
CA ALA A 398 -46.87 8.67 -13.19
C ALA A 398 -48.31 8.81 -13.67
N HIS A 399 -48.92 9.98 -13.46
CA HIS A 399 -50.23 10.33 -14.00
C HIS A 399 -50.25 10.29 -15.53
N ARG A 400 -49.18 10.77 -16.19
CA ARG A 400 -49.00 10.68 -17.64
C ARG A 400 -48.91 9.22 -18.13
N LEU A 401 -48.11 8.39 -17.47
CA LEU A 401 -47.96 6.98 -17.85
C LEU A 401 -49.23 6.15 -17.63
N ARG A 402 -49.96 6.36 -16.52
CA ARG A 402 -51.26 5.71 -16.30
C ARG A 402 -52.27 6.12 -17.37
N GLY A 403 -52.41 7.42 -17.63
CA GLY A 403 -53.31 7.93 -18.69
C GLY A 403 -52.98 7.40 -20.09
N TRP A 404 -51.70 7.27 -20.45
CA TRP A 404 -51.28 6.64 -21.70
C TRP A 404 -51.59 5.13 -21.74
N TYR A 405 -51.31 4.40 -20.65
CA TYR A 405 -51.51 2.96 -20.60
C TYR A 405 -52.99 2.57 -20.65
N ASP A 406 -53.85 3.30 -19.93
CA ASP A 406 -55.30 3.15 -19.96
C ASP A 406 -55.89 3.44 -21.36
N ALA A 407 -55.31 4.40 -22.10
CA ALA A 407 -55.81 4.83 -23.41
C ALA A 407 -55.30 3.99 -24.59
N GLN A 408 -54.05 3.52 -24.55
CA GLN A 408 -53.38 2.87 -25.70
C GLN A 408 -52.52 1.67 -25.28
N GLY A 409 -51.73 1.79 -24.21
CA GLY A 409 -50.72 0.80 -23.82
C GLY A 409 -51.26 -0.59 -23.43
N ARG A 410 -52.49 -0.71 -22.91
CA ARG A 410 -53.12 -2.03 -22.61
C ARG A 410 -53.18 -2.97 -23.82
N SER A 411 -53.43 -2.43 -25.02
CA SER A 411 -53.59 -3.20 -26.26
C SER A 411 -52.31 -3.36 -27.08
N GLU A 412 -51.20 -2.76 -26.64
CA GLU A 412 -49.98 -2.65 -27.44
C GLU A 412 -48.99 -3.81 -27.18
N ASN A 413 -48.32 -4.24 -28.27
CA ASN A 413 -47.28 -5.25 -28.23
C ASN A 413 -45.91 -4.58 -28.11
N PHE A 414 -45.26 -4.77 -26.97
CA PHE A 414 -43.99 -4.13 -26.65
C PHE A 414 -42.80 -4.91 -27.21
N ALA A 415 -41.85 -4.20 -27.81
CA ALA A 415 -40.59 -4.80 -28.24
C ALA A 415 -39.73 -5.14 -27.01
N SER A 416 -39.03 -6.28 -27.05
CA SER A 416 -38.03 -6.62 -26.03
C SER A 416 -36.63 -6.22 -26.51
N HIS A 417 -35.78 -5.71 -25.62
CA HIS A 417 -34.37 -5.43 -25.95
C HIS A 417 -33.56 -6.68 -26.32
N ALA A 418 -34.11 -7.89 -26.14
CA ALA A 418 -33.49 -9.15 -26.59
C ALA A 418 -33.72 -9.42 -28.10
N SER A 419 -34.72 -8.79 -28.71
CA SER A 419 -35.20 -9.15 -30.05
C SER A 419 -34.35 -8.57 -31.19
N LEU A 420 -33.61 -7.48 -30.96
CA LEU A 420 -32.75 -6.85 -31.97
C LEU A 420 -31.39 -7.55 -32.17
N SER A 421 -30.94 -8.35 -31.20
CA SER A 421 -29.64 -9.05 -31.24
C SER A 421 -29.59 -10.32 -32.12
N ASN A 422 -30.71 -10.72 -32.74
CA ASN A 422 -30.78 -11.97 -33.50
C ASN A 422 -30.04 -11.98 -34.85
N ALA A 423 -29.49 -10.85 -35.31
CA ALA A 423 -28.72 -10.77 -36.55
C ALA A 423 -27.22 -11.17 -36.40
N THR A 424 -26.70 -11.28 -35.18
CA THR A 424 -25.27 -11.53 -34.92
C THR A 424 -25.07 -12.72 -33.97
N ASN A 425 -25.65 -13.87 -34.34
CA ASN A 425 -25.75 -15.01 -33.42
C ASN A 425 -24.56 -15.98 -33.48
N SER A 426 -23.34 -15.46 -33.21
CA SER A 426 -22.20 -16.27 -32.79
C SER A 426 -21.31 -15.52 -31.79
N THR A 427 -20.91 -16.21 -30.71
CA THR A 427 -19.95 -15.75 -29.66
C THR A 427 -20.41 -14.73 -28.60
N GLY A 428 -21.72 -14.52 -28.42
CA GLY A 428 -22.31 -13.55 -27.47
C GLY A 428 -22.28 -13.86 -25.96
N LYS A 429 -21.55 -14.88 -25.48
CA LYS A 429 -21.14 -14.90 -24.05
C LYS A 429 -19.96 -13.95 -23.92
N THR A 430 -20.18 -12.79 -23.28
CA THR A 430 -19.09 -11.87 -22.94
C THR A 430 -18.18 -12.53 -21.91
N ASP A 431 -17.07 -13.10 -22.36
CA ASP A 431 -16.10 -13.75 -21.50
C ASP A 431 -15.54 -12.73 -20.51
N ARG A 432 -15.68 -13.00 -19.21
CA ARG A 432 -15.17 -12.10 -18.19
C ARG A 432 -13.64 -12.13 -18.23
N LEU A 433 -13.04 -10.95 -18.25
CA LEU A 433 -11.61 -10.79 -17.99
C LEU A 433 -11.33 -11.26 -16.55
N LYS A 434 -10.39 -12.19 -16.39
CA LYS A 434 -9.98 -12.76 -15.11
C LYS A 434 -8.47 -12.74 -14.97
N THR A 435 -8.01 -12.69 -13.73
CA THR A 435 -6.60 -12.89 -13.38
C THR A 435 -6.26 -14.38 -13.27
N VAL A 436 -4.97 -14.74 -13.36
CA VAL A 436 -4.50 -16.12 -13.20
C VAL A 436 -4.90 -16.71 -11.84
N ALA A 437 -4.88 -15.92 -10.77
CA ALA A 437 -5.34 -16.35 -9.45
C ALA A 437 -6.84 -16.69 -9.46
N GLN A 438 -7.69 -15.82 -10.04
CA GLN A 438 -9.14 -16.07 -10.13
C GLN A 438 -9.47 -17.32 -10.96
N VAL A 439 -8.76 -17.55 -12.07
CA VAL A 439 -8.94 -18.77 -12.90
C VAL A 439 -8.67 -20.04 -12.10
N ARG A 440 -7.65 -20.02 -11.22
CA ARG A 440 -7.31 -21.14 -10.33
C ARG A 440 -8.27 -21.28 -9.13
N GLU A 441 -8.64 -20.17 -8.51
CA GLU A 441 -9.53 -20.13 -7.32
C GLU A 441 -10.96 -20.56 -7.67
N GLU A 442 -11.49 -20.11 -8.81
CA GLU A 442 -12.81 -20.52 -9.32
C GLU A 442 -12.82 -21.93 -9.95
N GLN A 443 -11.68 -22.62 -10.03
CA GLN A 443 -11.54 -23.98 -10.58
C GLN A 443 -12.14 -24.15 -12.00
N LEU A 444 -11.95 -23.15 -12.86
CA LEU A 444 -12.53 -23.14 -14.22
C LEU A 444 -12.05 -24.35 -15.03
N GLY A 445 -12.98 -25.04 -15.70
CA GLY A 445 -12.70 -26.27 -16.45
C GLY A 445 -12.71 -27.56 -15.63
N MET A 446 -13.07 -27.53 -14.33
CA MET A 446 -13.38 -28.75 -13.55
C MET A 446 -14.84 -29.23 -13.73
N SER A 447 -15.69 -28.48 -14.45
CA SER A 447 -17.05 -28.93 -14.79
C SER A 447 -17.09 -29.73 -16.10
N GLU A 448 -18.13 -30.53 -16.32
CA GLU A 448 -18.33 -31.28 -17.57
C GLU A 448 -18.48 -30.35 -18.80
N THR A 449 -18.91 -29.11 -18.58
CA THR A 449 -19.02 -28.08 -19.63
C THR A 449 -17.74 -27.26 -19.73
N PRO A 450 -17.21 -26.98 -20.94
CA PRO A 450 -16.03 -26.14 -21.11
C PRO A 450 -16.33 -24.69 -20.69
N ASP A 451 -15.48 -24.14 -19.83
CA ASP A 451 -15.53 -22.76 -19.37
C ASP A 451 -14.74 -21.84 -20.32
N TYR A 452 -15.25 -20.64 -20.57
CA TYR A 452 -14.60 -19.62 -21.40
C TYR A 452 -14.31 -18.37 -20.56
N PHE A 453 -13.13 -17.79 -20.75
CA PHE A 453 -12.68 -16.60 -20.03
C PHE A 453 -11.66 -15.81 -20.86
N SER A 454 -11.51 -14.53 -20.55
CA SER A 454 -10.44 -13.70 -21.10
C SER A 454 -9.33 -13.51 -20.08
N LEU A 455 -8.08 -13.50 -20.51
CA LEU A 455 -6.89 -13.37 -19.67
C LEU A 455 -5.91 -12.38 -20.29
N LYS A 456 -5.55 -11.34 -19.55
CA LYS A 456 -4.45 -10.42 -19.89
C LYS A 456 -3.17 -10.94 -19.25
N ALA A 457 -2.20 -11.38 -20.05
CA ALA A 457 -0.95 -11.93 -19.52
C ALA A 457 0.25 -11.70 -20.46
N THR A 458 1.45 -11.66 -19.88
CA THR A 458 2.72 -11.57 -20.59
C THR A 458 3.28 -12.96 -20.84
N VAL A 459 3.74 -13.25 -22.06
CA VAL A 459 4.43 -14.50 -22.39
C VAL A 459 5.80 -14.48 -21.72
N ILE A 460 6.02 -15.31 -20.70
CA ILE A 460 7.33 -15.44 -20.05
C ILE A 460 8.23 -16.40 -20.84
N TYR A 461 7.66 -17.51 -21.30
CA TYR A 461 8.44 -18.60 -21.88
C TYR A 461 7.61 -19.42 -22.88
N ILE A 462 8.15 -19.59 -24.08
CA ILE A 462 7.65 -20.53 -25.09
C ILE A 462 8.52 -21.79 -25.03
N LYS A 463 7.91 -22.97 -24.96
CA LYS A 463 8.64 -24.24 -24.87
C LYS A 463 9.28 -24.59 -26.22
N GLN A 464 10.62 -24.64 -26.26
CA GLN A 464 11.43 -24.86 -27.47
C GLN A 464 11.81 -26.32 -27.74
N ASP A 465 11.33 -27.30 -26.96
CA ASP A 465 11.61 -28.71 -27.24
C ASP A 465 10.88 -29.20 -28.49
N SER A 466 11.14 -30.43 -28.95
CA SER A 466 10.60 -31.01 -30.19
C SER A 466 9.07 -31.23 -30.22
N THR A 467 8.33 -30.51 -29.37
CA THR A 467 6.87 -30.49 -29.28
C THR A 467 6.22 -29.14 -29.64
N TRP A 468 6.98 -28.14 -30.14
CA TRP A 468 6.41 -26.83 -30.54
C TRP A 468 5.61 -26.86 -31.85
N CYS A 469 5.94 -27.76 -32.77
CA CYS A 469 5.22 -27.99 -34.03
C CYS A 469 5.04 -29.49 -34.30
N TYR A 470 4.17 -29.83 -35.25
CA TYR A 470 4.06 -31.19 -35.80
C TYR A 470 3.88 -31.15 -37.33
N PRO A 471 4.39 -32.17 -38.06
CA PRO A 471 4.15 -32.30 -39.50
C PRO A 471 2.70 -32.77 -39.73
N ALA A 472 1.94 -31.99 -40.50
CA ALA A 472 0.54 -32.22 -40.84
C ALA A 472 0.35 -32.55 -42.33
N CYS A 473 -0.84 -33.03 -42.69
CA CYS A 473 -1.19 -33.44 -44.05
C CYS A 473 -1.58 -32.25 -44.93
N LEU A 474 -1.03 -32.22 -46.15
CA LEU A 474 -1.23 -31.16 -47.15
C LEU A 474 -2.58 -31.24 -47.90
N SER A 475 -3.50 -32.13 -47.49
CA SER A 475 -4.82 -32.24 -48.11
C SER A 475 -5.78 -31.20 -47.51
N GLU A 476 -6.59 -30.55 -48.35
CA GLU A 476 -7.61 -29.59 -47.89
C GLU A 476 -8.47 -30.17 -46.75
N ASN A 477 -8.62 -29.40 -45.67
CA ASN A 477 -9.34 -29.78 -44.45
C ASN A 477 -8.78 -30.99 -43.66
N CYS A 478 -7.50 -31.38 -43.86
CA CYS A 478 -6.89 -32.56 -43.24
C CYS A 478 -5.74 -32.26 -42.25
N ASN A 479 -6.01 -31.62 -41.10
CA ASN A 479 -4.97 -31.23 -40.12
C ASN A 479 -4.32 -32.40 -39.31
N LYS A 480 -4.46 -33.67 -39.72
CA LYS A 480 -3.92 -34.82 -38.96
C LYS A 480 -2.41 -34.93 -39.17
N LYS A 481 -1.67 -35.31 -38.11
CA LYS A 481 -0.24 -35.59 -38.16
C LYS A 481 0.09 -36.64 -39.24
N VAL A 482 1.15 -36.39 -39.99
CA VAL A 482 1.74 -37.33 -40.95
C VAL A 482 3.00 -37.98 -40.38
N THR A 483 3.33 -39.15 -40.90
CA THR A 483 4.55 -39.90 -40.55
C THR A 483 5.36 -40.17 -41.80
N GLU A 484 6.67 -39.97 -41.71
CA GLU A 484 7.61 -40.39 -42.74
C GLU A 484 7.71 -41.92 -42.75
N LEU A 485 7.59 -42.53 -43.93
CA LEU A 485 7.77 -43.98 -44.13
C LEU A 485 9.15 -44.28 -44.74
N ASP A 486 9.48 -43.53 -45.79
CA ASP A 486 10.77 -43.50 -46.46
C ASP A 486 11.22 -42.04 -46.57
N PRO A 487 12.52 -41.73 -46.69
CA PRO A 487 13.01 -40.35 -46.78
C PRO A 487 12.29 -39.54 -47.87
N GLY A 488 11.58 -38.47 -47.47
CA GLY A 488 10.78 -37.64 -48.36
C GLY A 488 9.38 -38.18 -48.71
N GLN A 489 8.90 -39.24 -48.05
CA GLN A 489 7.55 -39.79 -48.23
C GLN A 489 6.72 -39.74 -46.94
N TRP A 490 5.79 -38.79 -46.88
CA TRP A 490 4.99 -38.48 -45.69
C TRP A 490 3.54 -38.98 -45.85
N ARG A 491 3.16 -40.05 -45.14
CA ARG A 491 1.81 -40.63 -45.22
C ARG A 491 0.87 -40.04 -44.18
N CYS A 492 -0.37 -39.75 -44.59
CA CYS A 492 -1.48 -39.41 -43.70
C CYS A 492 -2.46 -40.59 -43.57
N GLU A 493 -2.62 -41.14 -42.37
CA GLU A 493 -3.59 -42.23 -42.13
C GLU A 493 -5.06 -41.83 -42.33
N LYS A 494 -5.44 -40.57 -42.07
CA LYS A 494 -6.85 -40.12 -42.18
C LYS A 494 -7.27 -39.93 -43.64
N CYS A 495 -6.35 -39.41 -44.45
CA CYS A 495 -6.62 -39.04 -45.83
C CYS A 495 -6.05 -40.08 -46.83
N ASP A 496 -5.46 -41.18 -46.31
CA ASP A 496 -4.73 -42.27 -46.97
C ASP A 496 -3.95 -41.86 -48.23
N LYS A 497 -3.18 -40.80 -48.08
CA LYS A 497 -2.34 -40.20 -49.12
C LYS A 497 -0.92 -40.01 -48.62
N THR A 498 0.02 -40.19 -49.54
CA THR A 498 1.44 -39.85 -49.34
C THR A 498 1.73 -38.50 -50.00
N HIS A 499 2.44 -37.65 -49.28
CA HIS A 499 2.86 -36.32 -49.72
C HIS A 499 4.40 -36.26 -49.80
N PRO A 500 4.97 -35.47 -50.74
CA PRO A 500 6.42 -35.31 -50.87
C PRO A 500 7.03 -34.43 -49.77
N LYS A 501 6.20 -33.66 -49.05
CA LYS A 501 6.57 -32.86 -47.88
C LYS A 501 5.37 -32.68 -46.93
N PRO A 502 5.60 -32.49 -45.63
CA PRO A 502 4.54 -32.09 -44.68
C PRO A 502 4.26 -30.58 -44.74
N GLU A 503 3.16 -30.15 -44.11
CA GLU A 503 2.96 -28.76 -43.64
C GLU A 503 3.21 -28.74 -42.12
N TYR A 504 4.16 -27.96 -41.61
CA TYR A 504 4.34 -27.82 -40.17
C TYR A 504 3.28 -26.90 -39.56
N ARG A 505 2.69 -27.30 -38.43
CA ARG A 505 1.67 -26.53 -37.71
C ARG A 505 2.00 -26.38 -36.24
N PHE A 506 1.76 -25.21 -35.65
CA PHE A 506 2.08 -24.97 -34.23
C PHE A 506 1.15 -25.74 -33.28
N ILE A 507 1.76 -26.29 -32.23
CA ILE A 507 1.12 -26.89 -31.04
C ILE A 507 1.86 -26.44 -29.76
N MET A 508 2.27 -25.18 -29.74
CA MET A 508 3.20 -24.64 -28.75
C MET A 508 2.53 -24.44 -27.37
N PRO A 509 3.04 -25.06 -26.29
CA PRO A 509 2.66 -24.72 -24.94
C PRO A 509 3.46 -23.48 -24.50
N ILE A 510 2.74 -22.38 -24.25
CA ILE A 510 3.31 -21.14 -23.74
C ILE A 510 3.04 -21.00 -22.24
N SER A 511 3.98 -20.39 -21.53
CA SER A 511 3.83 -20.02 -20.14
C SER A 511 3.64 -18.51 -20.04
N VAL A 512 2.48 -18.10 -19.54
CA VAL A 512 2.08 -16.70 -19.42
C VAL A 512 1.96 -16.31 -17.94
N SER A 513 2.17 -15.05 -17.61
CA SER A 513 1.99 -14.54 -16.25
C SER A 513 1.28 -13.21 -16.24
N ASP A 514 0.48 -12.98 -15.20
CA ASP A 514 0.05 -11.66 -14.78
C ASP A 514 0.66 -11.32 -13.42
N HIS A 515 0.16 -10.26 -12.79
CA HIS A 515 0.57 -9.79 -11.45
C HIS A 515 0.08 -10.69 -10.30
N THR A 516 -0.73 -11.72 -10.58
CA THR A 516 -1.31 -12.64 -9.60
C THR A 516 -0.75 -14.07 -9.70
N GLY A 517 -0.18 -14.45 -10.85
CA GLY A 517 0.54 -15.71 -11.01
C GLY A 517 0.75 -16.12 -12.46
N GLN A 518 1.25 -17.34 -12.63
CA GLN A 518 1.64 -17.93 -13.92
C GLN A 518 0.68 -19.06 -14.36
N LEU A 519 0.39 -19.17 -15.66
CA LEU A 519 -0.49 -20.20 -16.25
C LEU A 519 0.15 -20.79 -17.51
N TRP A 520 -0.10 -22.07 -17.77
CA TRP A 520 0.27 -22.72 -19.03
C TRP A 520 -0.93 -22.73 -19.98
N LEU A 521 -0.72 -22.22 -21.19
CA LEU A 521 -1.72 -22.19 -22.26
C LEU A 521 -1.24 -22.99 -23.47
N SER A 522 -2.11 -23.78 -24.07
CA SER A 522 -1.87 -24.43 -25.36
C SER A 522 -2.29 -23.51 -26.51
N CYS A 523 -1.34 -23.10 -27.33
CA CYS A 523 -1.60 -22.35 -28.56
C CYS A 523 -1.53 -23.27 -29.77
N PHE A 524 -2.53 -23.15 -30.64
CA PHE A 524 -2.58 -23.84 -31.94
C PHE A 524 -2.22 -22.88 -33.07
N ASP A 525 -2.01 -23.44 -34.26
CA ASP A 525 -1.48 -22.81 -35.46
C ASP A 525 -1.81 -21.32 -35.66
N ASP A 526 -3.07 -20.92 -35.73
CA ASP A 526 -3.48 -19.51 -35.97
C ASP A 526 -2.99 -18.56 -34.86
N THR A 527 -3.05 -19.02 -33.61
CA THR A 527 -2.53 -18.28 -32.44
C THR A 527 -1.00 -18.30 -32.42
N GLY A 528 -0.39 -19.41 -32.87
CA GLY A 528 1.05 -19.57 -33.02
C GLY A 528 1.64 -18.55 -34.01
N ARG A 529 1.09 -18.50 -35.22
CA ARG A 529 1.45 -17.53 -36.27
C ARG A 529 1.35 -16.08 -35.76
N ASN A 530 0.28 -15.76 -35.03
CA ASN A 530 0.07 -14.41 -34.49
C ASN A 530 1.09 -14.01 -33.40
N ILE A 531 1.50 -14.95 -32.53
CA ILE A 531 2.47 -14.69 -31.45
C ILE A 531 3.92 -14.73 -31.95
N MET A 532 4.24 -15.63 -32.87
CA MET A 532 5.59 -15.81 -33.41
C MET A 532 5.91 -14.83 -34.55
N GLY A 533 4.89 -14.27 -35.21
CA GLY A 533 5.04 -13.38 -36.37
C GLY A 533 5.40 -14.09 -37.69
N THR A 534 5.60 -15.40 -37.66
CA THR A 534 6.03 -16.25 -38.78
C THR A 534 5.27 -17.58 -38.80
N THR A 535 5.36 -18.33 -39.89
CA THR A 535 4.79 -19.68 -40.00
C THR A 535 5.71 -20.74 -39.39
N ALA A 536 5.14 -21.90 -39.03
CA ALA A 536 5.92 -23.01 -38.49
C ALA A 536 6.82 -23.67 -39.55
N ASP A 537 6.46 -23.60 -40.84
CA ASP A 537 7.31 -24.04 -41.95
C ASP A 537 8.58 -23.16 -42.05
N GLU A 538 8.42 -21.83 -42.05
CA GLU A 538 9.54 -20.87 -42.09
C GLU A 538 10.46 -21.04 -40.87
N LEU A 539 9.90 -21.24 -39.66
CA LEU A 539 10.70 -21.50 -38.46
C LEU A 539 11.42 -22.85 -38.48
N MET A 540 10.83 -23.88 -39.09
CA MET A 540 11.49 -25.17 -39.22
C MET A 540 12.64 -25.10 -40.24
N GLN A 541 12.46 -24.36 -41.33
CA GLN A 541 13.54 -24.06 -42.27
C GLN A 541 14.66 -23.22 -41.62
N LEU A 542 14.31 -22.14 -40.91
CA LEU A 542 15.29 -21.32 -40.17
C LEU A 542 16.09 -22.14 -39.15
N ARG A 543 15.50 -23.17 -38.55
CA ARG A 543 16.21 -24.08 -37.62
C ARG A 543 17.28 -24.92 -38.31
N GLU A 544 17.11 -25.23 -39.59
CA GLU A 544 18.05 -26.00 -40.41
C GLU A 544 19.10 -25.08 -41.06
N ASP A 545 18.70 -23.89 -41.50
CA ASP A 545 19.56 -22.92 -42.20
C ASP A 545 20.38 -22.01 -41.24
N ASP A 546 19.80 -21.48 -40.16
CA ASP A 546 20.47 -20.63 -39.15
C ASP A 546 19.89 -20.82 -37.71
N PRO A 547 20.52 -21.71 -36.90
CA PRO A 547 20.14 -21.93 -35.51
C PRO A 547 20.17 -20.69 -34.60
N THR A 548 20.89 -19.63 -35.00
CA THR A 548 21.02 -18.37 -34.25
C THR A 548 19.78 -17.51 -34.44
N ALA A 549 19.40 -17.25 -35.69
CA ALA A 549 18.18 -16.53 -36.05
C ALA A 549 16.92 -17.23 -35.52
N PHE A 550 16.90 -18.57 -35.53
CA PHE A 550 15.85 -19.35 -34.86
C PHE A 550 15.70 -18.98 -33.37
N GLY A 551 16.80 -18.84 -32.64
CA GLY A 551 16.80 -18.43 -31.24
C GLY A 551 16.26 -17.02 -31.03
N GLU A 552 16.63 -16.08 -31.90
CA GLU A 552 16.20 -14.67 -31.83
C GLU A 552 14.68 -14.51 -32.00
N VAL A 553 14.04 -15.24 -32.91
CA VAL A 553 12.57 -15.17 -33.09
C VAL A 553 11.82 -15.63 -31.84
N PHE A 554 12.26 -16.74 -31.23
CA PHE A 554 11.66 -17.20 -29.97
C PHE A 554 11.96 -16.25 -28.80
N GLN A 555 13.10 -15.55 -28.80
CA GLN A 555 13.42 -14.54 -27.80
C GLN A 555 12.57 -13.27 -27.97
N GLY A 556 12.33 -12.83 -29.21
CA GLY A 556 11.48 -11.67 -29.53
C GLY A 556 9.99 -11.87 -29.22
N ALA A 557 9.50 -13.12 -29.28
CA ALA A 557 8.14 -13.48 -28.88
C ALA A 557 7.94 -13.55 -27.34
N ASN A 558 9.01 -13.69 -26.56
CA ASN A 558 8.95 -13.60 -25.10
C ASN A 558 8.82 -12.13 -24.64
N CYS A 559 8.37 -11.94 -23.39
CA CYS A 559 8.10 -10.64 -22.75
C CYS A 559 7.03 -9.76 -23.43
N GLN A 560 6.34 -10.25 -24.47
CA GLN A 560 5.20 -9.56 -25.07
C GLN A 560 3.90 -9.83 -24.28
N THR A 561 3.05 -8.81 -24.16
CA THR A 561 1.78 -8.90 -23.39
C THR A 561 0.57 -8.91 -24.31
N TRP A 562 -0.28 -9.92 -24.12
CA TRP A 562 -1.39 -10.24 -25.01
C TRP A 562 -2.70 -10.35 -24.23
N SER A 563 -3.81 -10.09 -24.93
CA SER A 563 -5.16 -10.46 -24.51
C SER A 563 -5.48 -11.84 -25.10
N PHE A 564 -5.63 -12.83 -24.23
CA PHE A 564 -5.96 -14.21 -24.61
C PHE A 564 -7.44 -14.48 -24.34
N ARG A 565 -8.13 -15.09 -25.31
CA ARG A 565 -9.42 -15.75 -25.10
C ARG A 565 -9.17 -17.23 -24.87
N CYS A 566 -9.46 -17.72 -23.67
CA CYS A 566 -9.12 -19.06 -23.23
C CYS A 566 -10.35 -19.94 -23.01
N ARG A 567 -10.24 -21.21 -23.38
CA ARG A 567 -11.18 -22.29 -23.06
C ARG A 567 -10.50 -23.22 -22.05
N ALA A 568 -11.11 -23.41 -20.89
CA ALA A 568 -10.74 -24.43 -19.93
C ALA A 568 -11.63 -25.66 -20.07
N GLN A 569 -11.03 -26.84 -20.13
CA GLN A 569 -11.75 -28.11 -20.16
C GLN A 569 -10.94 -29.19 -19.45
N MET A 570 -11.62 -30.10 -18.75
CA MET A 570 -10.97 -31.28 -18.18
C MET A 570 -10.58 -32.26 -19.30
N ASP A 571 -9.33 -32.69 -19.25
CA ASP A 571 -8.70 -33.58 -20.22
C ASP A 571 -8.16 -34.82 -19.50
N ASN A 572 -8.46 -36.00 -20.04
CA ASN A 572 -8.10 -37.29 -19.45
C ASN A 572 -6.95 -37.89 -20.26
N PHE A 573 -5.72 -37.71 -19.76
CA PHE A 573 -4.53 -38.26 -20.40
C PHE A 573 -4.05 -39.51 -19.66
N GLY A 574 -4.52 -40.68 -20.12
CA GLY A 574 -4.43 -41.92 -19.34
C GLY A 574 -5.29 -41.84 -18.08
N ASP A 575 -4.77 -42.33 -16.96
CA ASP A 575 -5.49 -42.36 -15.67
C ASP A 575 -5.49 -41.01 -14.91
N GLN A 576 -4.91 -39.94 -15.46
CA GLN A 576 -4.84 -38.63 -14.80
C GLN A 576 -5.74 -37.59 -15.49
N GLN A 577 -6.72 -37.12 -14.74
CA GLN A 577 -7.55 -35.97 -15.10
C GLN A 577 -6.76 -34.67 -14.84
N ARG A 578 -6.64 -33.80 -15.85
CA ARG A 578 -6.00 -32.48 -15.72
C ARG A 578 -6.78 -31.44 -16.51
N VAL A 579 -6.93 -30.23 -15.97
CA VAL A 579 -7.52 -29.11 -16.72
C VAL A 579 -6.52 -28.63 -17.77
N ARG A 580 -6.92 -28.61 -19.04
CA ARG A 580 -6.17 -28.02 -20.15
C ARG A 580 -6.76 -26.65 -20.50
N TYR A 581 -5.90 -25.63 -20.57
CA TYR A 581 -6.26 -24.29 -21.00
C TYR A 581 -5.82 -24.08 -22.45
N GLN A 582 -6.77 -23.99 -23.36
CA GLN A 582 -6.54 -23.79 -24.79
C GLN A 582 -6.82 -22.33 -25.17
N VAL A 583 -5.90 -21.70 -25.90
CA VAL A 583 -6.16 -20.38 -26.50
C VAL A 583 -7.06 -20.57 -27.72
N SER A 584 -8.14 -19.79 -27.75
CA SER A 584 -9.07 -19.69 -28.89
C SER A 584 -8.75 -18.50 -29.79
N SER A 585 -8.24 -17.40 -29.21
CA SER A 585 -7.70 -16.26 -29.95
C SER A 585 -6.70 -15.47 -29.09
N SER A 586 -5.69 -14.88 -29.72
CA SER A 586 -4.81 -13.87 -29.12
C SER A 586 -4.99 -12.52 -29.83
N GLN A 587 -4.91 -11.43 -29.08
CA GLN A 587 -4.91 -10.06 -29.59
C GLN A 587 -3.84 -9.23 -28.88
N ALA A 588 -3.14 -8.38 -29.63
CA ALA A 588 -2.23 -7.40 -29.05
C ALA A 588 -3.02 -6.39 -28.20
N ILE A 589 -2.42 -5.91 -27.11
CA ILE A 589 -3.11 -5.00 -26.19
C ILE A 589 -3.07 -3.57 -26.72
N ASN A 590 -4.24 -2.92 -26.80
CA ASN A 590 -4.28 -1.47 -26.94
C ASN A 590 -4.03 -0.82 -25.58
N TYR A 591 -2.89 -0.12 -25.45
CA TYR A 591 -2.48 0.50 -24.21
C TYR A 591 -3.32 1.73 -23.84
N SER A 592 -3.98 2.42 -24.78
CA SER A 592 -4.87 3.56 -24.45
C SER A 592 -6.10 3.11 -23.66
N ASP A 593 -6.75 2.06 -24.16
CA ASP A 593 -8.03 1.59 -23.64
C ASP A 593 -7.81 0.89 -22.30
N GLU A 594 -6.70 0.15 -22.19
CA GLU A 594 -6.28 -0.48 -20.93
C GLU A 594 -5.81 0.55 -19.89
N ALA A 595 -5.15 1.64 -20.29
CA ALA A 595 -4.81 2.72 -19.37
C ALA A 595 -6.07 3.40 -18.80
N THR A 596 -7.06 3.67 -19.67
CA THR A 596 -8.37 4.22 -19.26
C THR A 596 -9.10 3.26 -18.32
N ARG A 597 -9.13 1.95 -18.65
CA ARG A 597 -9.72 0.92 -17.78
C ARG A 597 -9.02 0.83 -16.42
N LEU A 598 -7.70 0.98 -16.39
CA LEU A 598 -6.92 0.95 -15.14
C LEU A 598 -7.12 2.23 -14.32
N ALA A 599 -7.27 3.40 -14.95
CA ALA A 599 -7.64 4.65 -14.27
C ALA A 599 -8.96 4.48 -13.51
N ASN A 600 -10.05 4.12 -14.22
CA ASN A 600 -11.37 3.90 -13.62
C ASN A 600 -11.33 2.88 -12.44
N ILE A 601 -10.46 1.87 -12.52
CA ILE A 601 -10.23 0.92 -11.42
C ILE A 601 -9.50 1.59 -10.25
N ILE A 602 -8.45 2.36 -10.49
CA ILE A 602 -7.68 3.10 -9.47
C ILE A 602 -8.58 4.14 -8.77
N ASP A 603 -9.41 4.86 -9.52
CA ASP A 603 -10.35 5.87 -9.00
C ASP A 603 -11.34 5.24 -8.01
N SER A 604 -11.78 4.01 -8.28
CA SER A 604 -12.65 3.24 -7.37
C SER A 604 -12.02 2.92 -6.00
N TYR A 605 -10.69 3.02 -5.87
CA TYR A 605 -9.97 2.92 -4.60
C TYR A 605 -9.74 4.27 -3.89
N SER A 606 -10.16 5.40 -4.50
CA SER A 606 -10.12 6.75 -3.92
C SER A 606 -8.75 7.14 -3.35
N ILE A 607 -7.68 6.84 -4.10
CA ILE A 607 -6.29 7.02 -3.66
C ILE A 607 -5.87 8.51 -3.68
N ASP A 608 -6.51 9.34 -4.51
CA ASP A 608 -6.10 10.73 -4.75
C ASP A 608 -6.27 11.68 -3.57
N GLU A 609 -7.22 11.42 -2.67
CA GLU A 609 -7.31 12.17 -1.40
C GLU A 609 -6.07 11.92 -0.53
N ALA A 610 -5.55 10.68 -0.46
CA ALA A 610 -4.38 10.34 0.33
C ALA A 610 -3.10 10.96 -0.26
N ILE A 611 -2.94 10.91 -1.59
CA ILE A 611 -1.79 11.49 -2.29
C ILE A 611 -1.85 13.02 -2.28
N SER A 612 -3.01 13.64 -2.52
CA SER A 612 -3.20 15.09 -2.50
C SER A 612 -3.02 15.70 -1.10
N ARG A 613 -3.41 14.97 -0.03
CA ARG A 613 -3.10 15.37 1.35
C ARG A 613 -1.59 15.31 1.65
N GLN A 614 -0.86 14.32 1.13
CA GLN A 614 0.61 14.33 1.23
C GLN A 614 1.24 15.50 0.45
N LEU A 615 0.92 15.66 -0.84
CA LEU A 615 1.51 16.68 -1.71
C LEU A 615 1.21 18.13 -1.24
N SER A 616 -0.01 18.39 -0.74
CA SER A 616 -0.36 19.70 -0.18
C SER A 616 0.34 19.99 1.15
N SER A 617 0.65 18.96 1.96
CA SER A 617 1.43 19.11 3.18
C SER A 617 2.91 19.44 2.91
N ASP A 618 3.51 18.84 1.88
CA ASP A 618 4.90 19.10 1.50
C ASP A 618 5.07 20.45 0.79
N ARG A 619 4.12 20.87 -0.04
CA ARG A 619 4.10 22.23 -0.61
C ARG A 619 3.96 23.30 0.48
N ARG A 620 3.16 23.07 1.52
CA ARG A 620 3.08 23.98 2.69
C ARG A 620 4.39 24.06 3.47
N LYS A 621 5.14 22.96 3.61
CA LYS A 621 6.48 22.98 4.26
C LYS A 621 7.52 23.78 3.47
N LYS A 622 7.59 23.62 2.14
CA LYS A 622 8.48 24.44 1.28
C LYS A 622 8.19 25.94 1.38
N SER A 623 6.92 26.33 1.29
CA SER A 623 6.51 27.75 1.31
C SER A 623 6.85 28.53 2.59
N LYS A 624 7.23 27.83 3.68
CA LYS A 624 7.68 28.44 4.94
C LYS A 624 9.20 28.63 5.04
N SER A 625 10.02 27.92 4.27
CA SER A 625 11.48 28.11 4.25
C SER A 625 11.92 29.22 3.28
N GLU A 626 11.15 29.49 2.23
CA GLU A 626 11.53 30.44 1.16
C GLU A 626 11.21 31.91 1.50
N LYS A 627 10.62 32.20 2.67
CA LYS A 627 10.09 33.55 3.00
C LYS A 627 11.01 34.42 3.87
N SER A 628 12.29 34.05 4.00
CA SER A 628 13.26 34.74 4.86
C SER A 628 14.62 34.97 4.20
N GLU A 629 14.65 35.58 3.01
CA GLU A 629 15.86 36.26 2.49
C GLU A 629 15.48 37.33 1.44
N LYS A 630 16.28 38.41 1.37
CA LYS A 630 16.12 39.52 0.40
C LYS A 630 17.25 39.45 -0.65
N PRO A 631 17.01 39.87 -1.90
CA PRO A 631 17.99 39.68 -2.98
C PRO A 631 19.11 40.72 -2.96
N ALA A 632 20.34 40.27 -3.23
CA ALA A 632 21.49 41.11 -3.53
C ALA A 632 21.85 41.02 -5.04
N LYS A 633 22.47 42.07 -5.57
CA LYS A 633 22.79 42.23 -7.00
C LYS A 633 23.94 41.31 -7.43
N ALA A 634 23.86 40.79 -8.66
CA ALA A 634 24.97 40.10 -9.31
C ALA A 634 26.01 41.09 -9.86
N SER A 635 27.29 40.90 -9.51
CA SER A 635 28.41 41.37 -10.34
C SER A 635 29.74 40.67 -10.00
N LYS A 636 30.26 39.94 -11.00
CA LYS A 636 31.66 39.57 -11.25
C LYS A 636 32.38 38.60 -10.31
N ASP A 637 32.98 37.61 -10.95
CA ASP A 637 33.96 36.66 -10.43
C ASP A 637 35.06 37.29 -9.57
N LYS A 638 35.30 36.65 -8.42
CA LYS A 638 36.63 36.31 -7.92
C LYS A 638 36.51 35.05 -7.07
N GLN A 639 37.46 34.13 -7.23
CA GLN A 639 37.53 32.91 -6.43
C GLN A 639 37.82 33.25 -4.96
N GLU A 640 36.99 32.76 -4.04
CA GLU A 640 37.34 32.60 -2.62
C GLU A 640 36.57 31.38 -2.07
N ASN A 641 37.29 30.45 -1.44
CA ASN A 641 36.76 29.15 -0.99
C ASN A 641 35.92 29.28 0.29
N GLY A 642 34.90 28.43 0.43
CA GLY A 642 34.05 28.39 1.62
C GLY A 642 33.26 27.07 1.77
N ASP A 643 33.94 25.96 2.02
CA ASP A 643 33.32 24.66 2.28
C ASP A 643 32.49 24.61 3.57
N GLU A 644 31.23 24.18 3.50
CA GLU A 644 30.56 23.55 4.65
C GLU A 644 31.13 22.14 4.84
N LYS A 645 32.17 22.03 5.68
CA LYS A 645 32.91 20.80 5.94
C LYS A 645 32.02 19.60 6.27
N ALA A 646 32.04 18.60 5.39
CA ALA A 646 31.85 17.22 5.82
C ALA A 646 32.93 16.88 6.87
N ALA A 647 32.59 16.13 7.90
CA ALA A 647 33.53 15.74 8.94
C ALA A 647 34.58 14.77 8.36
N SER A 648 35.74 15.30 7.99
CA SER A 648 36.87 14.51 7.51
C SER A 648 37.50 13.73 8.66
N TYR A 649 37.12 12.47 8.81
CA TYR A 649 37.91 11.52 9.57
C TYR A 649 39.23 11.29 8.80
N SER A 650 40.33 11.79 9.36
CA SER A 650 41.69 11.40 9.01
C SER A 650 42.16 10.36 10.01
N ASP A 651 42.84 9.32 9.55
CA ASP A 651 43.49 8.35 10.44
C ASP A 651 44.44 9.06 11.42
N ALA A 652 44.49 8.59 12.67
CA ALA A 652 45.46 9.07 13.65
C ALA A 652 46.90 8.80 13.15
N SER A 653 47.89 9.65 13.46
CA SER A 653 49.24 9.47 12.89
C SER A 653 49.86 8.11 13.23
N ALA A 654 49.62 7.62 14.45
CA ALA A 654 50.00 6.28 14.90
C ALA A 654 49.42 5.13 14.05
N LEU A 655 48.28 5.33 13.36
CA LEU A 655 47.66 4.36 12.45
C LEU A 655 48.28 4.38 11.05
N SER A 656 48.76 5.54 10.60
CA SER A 656 49.55 5.66 9.38
C SER A 656 50.98 5.13 9.52
N GLU A 657 51.51 5.07 10.74
CA GLU A 657 52.85 4.53 11.05
C GLU A 657 52.90 2.98 11.02
N ILE A 658 51.75 2.29 11.04
CA ILE A 658 51.68 0.81 10.97
C ILE A 658 52.05 0.31 9.56
N PRO A 659 52.97 -0.66 9.41
CA PRO A 659 53.27 -1.31 8.15
C PRO A 659 52.03 -1.95 7.48
N GLN A 660 51.93 -1.86 6.15
CA GLN A 660 50.83 -2.48 5.41
C GLN A 660 50.81 -4.01 5.58
N SER A 661 51.98 -4.65 5.74
CA SER A 661 52.13 -6.07 6.03
C SER A 661 51.31 -6.53 7.25
N ASP A 662 51.25 -5.69 8.28
CA ASP A 662 50.67 -6.05 9.57
C ASP A 662 49.14 -5.94 9.51
N ILE A 663 48.65 -5.00 8.71
CA ILE A 663 47.23 -4.87 8.34
C ILE A 663 46.81 -6.08 7.50
N ASP A 664 47.60 -6.44 6.47
CA ASP A 664 47.30 -7.56 5.57
C ASP A 664 47.35 -8.92 6.31
N SER A 665 48.28 -9.09 7.27
CA SER A 665 48.30 -10.24 8.18
C SER A 665 47.04 -10.28 9.04
N PHE A 666 46.67 -9.17 9.68
CA PHE A 666 45.46 -9.10 10.53
C PHE A 666 44.17 -9.42 9.75
N LEU A 667 44.04 -8.90 8.52
CA LEU A 667 42.91 -9.20 7.63
C LEU A 667 42.86 -10.69 7.25
N THR A 668 44.02 -11.30 6.99
CA THR A 668 44.16 -12.71 6.62
C THR A 668 43.87 -13.65 7.79
N GLU A 669 44.46 -13.40 8.97
CA GLU A 669 44.28 -14.18 10.20
C GLU A 669 42.82 -14.22 10.66
N ASN A 670 42.14 -13.08 10.58
CA ASN A 670 40.74 -12.94 11.01
C ASN A 670 39.73 -13.22 9.87
N VAL A 671 40.21 -13.61 8.68
CA VAL A 671 39.42 -13.92 7.48
C VAL A 671 38.39 -12.83 7.17
N ILE A 672 38.88 -11.60 7.05
CA ILE A 672 38.09 -10.38 6.87
C ILE A 672 37.92 -10.08 5.37
N LYS A 673 36.68 -9.92 4.93
CA LYS A 673 36.32 -9.46 3.57
C LYS A 673 35.63 -8.11 3.66
N ILE A 674 36.22 -7.08 3.06
CA ILE A 674 35.65 -5.74 2.91
C ILE A 674 35.21 -5.56 1.45
N SER A 675 34.01 -5.05 1.23
CA SER A 675 33.47 -4.74 -0.10
C SER A 675 32.86 -3.35 -0.09
N ASP A 676 33.43 -2.44 -0.86
CA ASP A 676 32.96 -1.06 -1.03
C ASP A 676 32.51 -0.82 -2.48
N PRO A 677 31.21 -0.59 -2.74
CA PRO A 677 30.70 -0.30 -4.09
C PRO A 677 31.26 0.98 -4.74
N SER A 678 31.86 1.88 -3.95
CA SER A 678 32.43 3.16 -4.41
C SER A 678 33.95 3.15 -4.60
N SER A 679 34.63 2.11 -4.12
CA SER A 679 36.08 1.94 -4.23
C SER A 679 36.40 0.44 -4.33
N PRO A 680 36.44 -0.14 -5.54
CA PRO A 680 36.69 -1.57 -5.73
C PRO A 680 38.01 -2.04 -5.10
N ASP A 681 39.04 -1.19 -5.14
CA ASP A 681 40.27 -1.34 -4.37
C ASP A 681 40.03 -0.85 -2.93
N ALA A 682 39.81 -1.79 -2.00
CA ALA A 682 39.51 -1.49 -0.61
C ALA A 682 40.77 -1.06 0.17
N SER A 683 41.11 0.24 0.14
CA SER A 683 42.35 0.74 0.77
C SER A 683 42.29 2.11 1.46
N GLN A 684 41.14 2.80 1.50
CA GLN A 684 41.10 4.18 2.06
C GLN A 684 41.13 4.28 3.59
N PHE A 685 40.62 3.28 4.34
CA PHE A 685 40.51 3.36 5.80
C PHE A 685 41.14 2.13 6.47
N ARG A 686 42.09 2.36 7.38
CA ARG A 686 42.90 1.31 8.03
C ARG A 686 42.24 0.74 9.29
N PRO A 687 42.29 -0.58 9.56
CA PRO A 687 41.70 -1.17 10.77
C PRO A 687 42.37 -0.73 12.07
N ILE A 688 41.57 -0.40 13.09
CA ILE A 688 42.03 0.02 14.42
C ILE A 688 42.50 -1.21 15.23
N LEU A 689 43.82 -1.41 15.32
CA LEU A 689 44.41 -2.55 16.03
C LEU A 689 44.52 -2.37 17.56
N SER A 690 44.77 -1.13 18.04
CA SER A 690 44.76 -0.78 19.47
C SER A 690 43.71 0.29 19.77
N PHE A 691 43.20 0.32 21.00
CA PHE A 691 42.36 1.43 21.48
C PHE A 691 43.10 2.78 21.50
N ASP A 692 44.43 2.77 21.56
CA ASP A 692 45.25 4.00 21.48
C ASP A 692 45.17 4.67 20.11
N HIS A 693 44.74 3.96 19.07
CA HIS A 693 44.57 4.50 17.72
C HIS A 693 43.16 5.07 17.48
N LEU A 694 42.33 5.18 18.52
CA LEU A 694 41.02 5.83 18.43
C LEU A 694 41.15 7.37 18.32
N PRO A 695 40.28 8.03 17.54
CA PRO A 695 40.33 9.49 17.37
C PRO A 695 39.96 10.23 18.66
N GLU A 696 40.72 11.28 19.02
CA GLU A 696 40.61 12.05 20.28
C GLU A 696 39.16 12.44 20.66
N CYS A 697 38.83 12.40 21.96
CA CYS A 697 37.49 12.68 22.48
C CYS A 697 37.53 13.25 23.91
N ASP A 698 37.16 14.52 24.07
CA ASP A 698 37.23 15.28 25.35
C ASP A 698 36.36 14.73 26.50
N ALA A 699 35.42 13.82 26.22
CA ALA A 699 34.37 13.42 27.16
C ALA A 699 34.69 12.19 28.02
N GLY A 700 35.93 11.68 28.01
CA GLY A 700 36.30 10.47 28.76
C GLY A 700 35.64 9.17 28.26
N LEU A 701 35.05 9.20 27.06
CA LEU A 701 34.30 8.10 26.43
C LEU A 701 35.05 6.76 26.42
N TYR A 702 36.37 6.81 26.23
CA TYR A 702 37.23 5.62 26.10
C TYR A 702 37.74 5.07 27.44
N THR A 703 37.41 5.70 28.58
CA THR A 703 37.89 5.24 29.91
C THR A 703 37.48 3.80 30.21
N GLN A 704 36.24 3.42 29.87
CA GLN A 704 35.71 2.06 30.04
C GLN A 704 36.31 1.05 29.05
N LEU A 705 37.00 1.48 27.98
CA LEU A 705 37.69 0.54 27.07
C LEU A 705 38.92 -0.11 27.72
N LYS A 706 39.48 0.50 28.77
CA LYS A 706 40.61 -0.05 29.55
C LYS A 706 40.32 -1.37 30.25
N SER A 707 39.06 -1.81 30.34
CA SER A 707 38.71 -3.15 30.83
C SER A 707 38.81 -4.25 29.76
N PHE A 708 39.12 -3.90 28.51
CA PHE A 708 39.29 -4.84 27.40
C PHE A 708 40.76 -4.82 26.94
N PRO A 709 41.31 -5.95 26.46
CA PRO A 709 42.71 -6.02 26.04
C PRO A 709 42.97 -5.38 24.67
N ALA A 710 42.03 -5.52 23.73
CA ALA A 710 42.10 -5.01 22.36
C ALA A 710 40.69 -4.94 21.74
N PRO A 711 40.47 -4.13 20.69
CA PRO A 711 39.24 -4.16 19.91
C PRO A 711 39.03 -5.52 19.22
N THR A 712 37.77 -5.92 19.03
CA THR A 712 37.46 -7.15 18.29
C THR A 712 37.58 -6.94 16.78
N PRO A 713 37.78 -7.98 15.95
CA PRO A 713 37.99 -7.82 14.50
C PRO A 713 36.88 -7.04 13.77
N ILE A 714 35.63 -7.17 14.22
CA ILE A 714 34.50 -6.39 13.68
C ILE A 714 34.53 -4.93 14.16
N GLN A 715 34.98 -4.65 15.38
CA GLN A 715 35.15 -3.28 15.89
C GLN A 715 36.29 -2.57 15.15
N SER A 716 37.47 -3.19 15.08
CA SER A 716 38.66 -2.69 14.39
C SER A 716 38.38 -2.22 12.96
N THR A 717 37.55 -2.96 12.22
CA THR A 717 37.25 -2.71 10.81
C THR A 717 36.06 -1.78 10.59
N THR A 718 35.02 -1.84 11.44
CA THR A 718 33.84 -0.98 11.25
C THR A 718 33.99 0.41 11.85
N TRP A 719 34.81 0.60 12.90
CA TRP A 719 34.97 1.90 13.55
C TRP A 719 35.51 3.01 12.63
N PRO A 720 36.58 2.84 11.81
CA PRO A 720 37.03 3.86 10.86
C PRO A 720 35.94 4.31 9.90
N LEU A 721 35.25 3.34 9.29
CA LEU A 721 34.15 3.57 8.33
C LEU A 721 33.00 4.34 8.99
N LEU A 722 32.67 3.98 10.24
CA LEU A 722 31.59 4.61 10.99
C LEU A 722 31.95 6.03 11.47
N PHE A 723 33.20 6.28 11.87
CA PHE A 723 33.71 7.62 12.19
C PHE A 723 33.78 8.51 10.94
N ALA A 724 34.14 7.95 9.78
CA ALA A 724 34.10 8.62 8.47
C ALA A 724 32.66 8.86 7.94
N GLY A 725 31.62 8.47 8.68
CA GLY A 725 30.23 8.75 8.32
C GLY A 725 29.65 7.85 7.22
N ARG A 726 30.35 6.78 6.80
CA ARG A 726 29.88 5.83 5.78
C ARG A 726 28.72 4.98 6.30
N ASP A 727 27.82 4.58 5.40
CA ASP A 727 26.85 3.51 5.65
C ASP A 727 27.59 2.17 5.70
N VAL A 728 27.30 1.32 6.70
CA VAL A 728 28.05 0.08 6.96
C VAL A 728 27.13 -1.10 7.26
N ILE A 729 27.42 -2.25 6.64
CA ILE A 729 26.82 -3.55 6.93
C ILE A 729 27.90 -4.41 7.61
N GLY A 730 27.76 -4.66 8.91
CA GLY A 730 28.67 -5.46 9.73
C GLY A 730 28.15 -6.89 9.95
N ILE A 731 28.78 -7.86 9.29
CA ILE A 731 28.44 -9.29 9.37
C ILE A 731 29.51 -9.99 10.18
N ALA A 732 29.16 -10.42 11.39
CA ALA A 732 30.06 -11.15 12.28
C ALA A 732 29.27 -12.06 13.23
N GLU A 733 29.90 -13.13 13.72
CA GLU A 733 29.27 -14.12 14.59
C GLU A 733 28.64 -13.52 15.88
N THR A 734 27.79 -14.30 16.56
CA THR A 734 27.23 -13.95 17.86
C THR A 734 28.32 -13.84 18.92
N GLY A 735 28.32 -12.75 19.71
CA GLY A 735 29.32 -12.54 20.78
C GLY A 735 30.61 -11.85 20.33
N SER A 736 30.74 -11.46 19.05
CA SER A 736 31.90 -10.74 18.49
C SER A 736 32.02 -9.25 18.88
N GLY A 737 31.19 -8.73 19.79
CA GLY A 737 31.27 -7.34 20.25
C GLY A 737 30.52 -6.30 19.39
N LYS A 738 29.61 -6.74 18.49
CA LYS A 738 28.82 -5.88 17.57
C LYS A 738 28.18 -4.65 18.23
N THR A 739 27.68 -4.77 19.46
CA THR A 739 27.03 -3.66 20.20
C THR A 739 27.93 -2.43 20.40
N LEU A 740 29.22 -2.62 20.68
CA LEU A 740 30.17 -1.51 20.74
C LEU A 740 30.69 -1.11 19.35
N GLY A 741 30.60 -2.00 18.36
CA GLY A 741 30.82 -1.71 16.94
C GLY A 741 29.99 -0.53 16.44
N PHE A 742 28.67 -0.58 16.62
CA PHE A 742 27.79 0.57 16.31
C PHE A 742 27.65 1.59 17.45
N GLY A 743 27.75 1.15 18.71
CA GLY A 743 27.45 1.99 19.87
C GLY A 743 28.49 3.06 20.17
N LEU A 744 29.78 2.74 20.04
CA LEU A 744 30.86 3.69 20.33
C LEU A 744 30.93 4.84 19.30
N PRO A 745 30.83 4.60 17.97
CA PRO A 745 30.74 5.69 16.99
C PRO A 745 29.48 6.54 17.13
N CYS A 746 28.34 5.93 17.50
CA CYS A 746 27.11 6.65 17.81
C CYS A 746 27.33 7.67 18.94
N LEU A 747 27.92 7.24 20.07
CA LEU A 747 28.21 8.11 21.20
C LEU A 747 29.18 9.25 20.81
N LYS A 748 30.29 8.95 20.12
CA LYS A 748 31.25 9.96 19.67
C LYS A 748 30.58 11.03 18.80
N LYS A 749 29.88 10.60 17.73
CA LYS A 749 29.19 11.47 16.77
C LYS A 749 28.17 12.41 17.43
N LEU A 750 27.62 12.03 18.59
CA LEU A 750 26.68 12.84 19.34
C LEU A 750 27.34 13.80 20.33
N ILE A 751 28.43 13.39 20.98
CA ILE A 751 29.26 14.25 21.83
C ILE A 751 29.81 15.44 21.03
N ASP A 752 30.27 15.16 19.80
CA ASP A 752 30.80 16.15 18.85
C ASP A 752 29.70 17.09 18.28
N SER A 753 28.44 16.88 18.65
CA SER A 753 27.28 17.60 18.12
C SER A 753 26.61 18.51 19.16
N LYS A 754 26.02 19.63 18.72
CA LYS A 754 25.24 20.53 19.59
C LYS A 754 24.07 19.78 20.27
N GLN A 755 23.69 20.13 21.50
CA GLN A 755 22.60 19.47 22.25
C GLN A 755 21.32 19.28 21.42
N SER A 756 20.60 18.18 21.66
CA SER A 756 19.33 17.92 20.97
C SER A 756 18.18 18.74 21.54
N LYS A 757 17.16 18.97 20.72
CA LYS A 757 15.88 19.53 21.15
C LYS A 757 15.00 18.44 21.79
N PRO A 758 14.07 18.80 22.70
CA PRO A 758 13.15 17.85 23.28
C PRO A 758 12.37 17.05 22.23
N CYS A 759 12.14 15.75 22.49
CA CYS A 759 11.43 14.81 21.62
C CYS A 759 11.99 14.62 20.18
N GLN A 760 13.19 15.16 19.89
CA GLN A 760 13.89 14.99 18.62
C GLN A 760 15.19 14.20 18.85
N PRO A 761 15.16 12.86 18.86
CA PRO A 761 16.38 12.05 18.94
C PRO A 761 17.26 12.28 17.70
N LYS A 762 18.57 12.19 17.88
CA LYS A 762 19.54 12.23 16.78
C LYS A 762 19.96 10.84 16.33
N ALA A 763 19.99 9.88 17.26
CA ALA A 763 20.26 8.49 16.96
C ALA A 763 19.10 7.58 17.36
N VAL A 764 18.79 6.62 16.50
CA VAL A 764 17.80 5.57 16.76
C VAL A 764 18.46 4.22 16.52
N ILE A 765 18.32 3.32 17.48
CA ILE A 765 18.84 1.95 17.41
C ILE A 765 17.66 1.00 17.57
N ILE A 766 17.33 0.27 16.52
CA ILE A 766 16.18 -0.64 16.49
C ILE A 766 16.65 -2.08 16.66
N SER A 767 15.95 -2.82 17.53
CA SER A 767 16.25 -4.20 17.93
C SER A 767 14.96 -5.04 17.91
N PRO A 768 15.01 -6.33 17.52
CA PRO A 768 13.82 -7.18 17.39
C PRO A 768 13.17 -7.58 18.73
N THR A 769 13.94 -7.64 19.82
CA THR A 769 13.44 -8.04 21.14
C THR A 769 13.62 -6.95 22.19
N ARG A 770 12.73 -6.96 23.18
CA ARG A 770 12.68 -5.96 24.27
C ARG A 770 13.91 -6.07 25.17
N GLU A 771 14.37 -7.31 25.37
CA GLU A 771 15.51 -7.65 26.21
C GLU A 771 16.82 -7.21 25.56
N LEU A 772 16.97 -7.41 24.23
CA LEU A 772 18.12 -6.90 23.49
C LEU A 772 18.12 -5.36 23.46
N ALA A 773 16.96 -4.72 23.27
CA ALA A 773 16.86 -3.26 23.34
C ALA A 773 17.29 -2.71 24.71
N MET A 774 16.92 -3.36 25.82
CA MET A 774 17.41 -2.97 27.15
C MET A 774 18.89 -3.24 27.36
N GLN A 775 19.41 -4.36 26.89
CA GLN A 775 20.84 -4.68 26.96
C GLN A 775 21.70 -3.67 26.19
N ILE A 776 21.28 -3.26 24.99
CA ILE A 776 21.95 -2.21 24.22
C ILE A 776 21.90 -0.88 25.00
N TYR A 777 20.75 -0.54 25.59
CA TYR A 777 20.61 0.63 26.45
C TYR A 777 21.56 0.59 27.65
N ASP A 778 21.61 -0.52 28.39
CA ASP A 778 22.50 -0.68 29.57
C ASP A 778 23.97 -0.56 29.20
N GLN A 779 24.37 -1.06 28.02
CA GLN A 779 25.74 -0.87 27.51
C GLN A 779 25.98 0.60 27.14
N LEU A 780 25.08 1.24 26.39
CA LEU A 780 25.25 2.65 26.00
C LEU A 780 25.25 3.59 27.21
N VAL A 781 24.50 3.31 28.28
CA VAL A 781 24.51 4.11 29.52
C VAL A 781 25.84 4.01 30.25
N LYS A 782 26.52 2.84 30.25
CA LYS A 782 27.86 2.68 30.87
C LYS A 782 28.94 3.54 30.20
N PHE A 783 28.85 3.76 28.89
CA PHE A 783 29.79 4.59 28.13
C PHE A 783 29.30 6.05 27.99
N GLY A 784 27.99 6.28 27.99
CA GLY A 784 27.33 7.58 27.77
C GLY A 784 27.12 8.41 29.03
N GLY A 785 28.16 8.61 29.84
CA GLY A 785 28.09 9.24 31.16
C GLY A 785 27.93 10.78 31.20
N THR A 786 27.45 11.43 30.13
CA THR A 786 27.36 12.91 30.05
C THR A 786 25.93 13.42 29.85
N GLU A 787 25.63 14.63 30.33
CA GLU A 787 24.31 15.27 30.13
C GLU A 787 23.92 15.43 28.65
N LYS A 788 24.89 15.44 27.73
CA LYS A 788 24.66 15.57 26.28
C LYS A 788 24.21 14.26 25.62
N THR A 789 24.45 13.10 26.25
CA THR A 789 24.26 11.76 25.67
C THR A 789 23.14 10.97 26.37
N GLN A 790 22.01 11.61 26.71
CA GLN A 790 20.91 10.89 27.35
C GLN A 790 20.35 9.80 26.41
N VAL A 791 20.46 8.55 26.87
CA VAL A 791 19.91 7.37 26.21
C VAL A 791 18.52 7.09 26.81
N THR A 792 17.61 6.53 26.02
CA THR A 792 16.31 6.04 26.51
C THR A 792 15.94 4.74 25.78
N CYS A 793 15.41 3.77 26.52
CA CYS A 793 14.89 2.53 25.95
C CYS A 793 13.35 2.58 25.84
N ILE A 794 12.79 2.27 24.67
CA ILE A 794 11.34 2.21 24.45
C ILE A 794 10.91 0.84 23.89
N TYR A 795 10.00 0.18 24.59
CA TYR A 795 9.54 -1.16 24.22
C TYR A 795 8.12 -1.45 24.72
N GLY A 796 7.45 -2.40 24.06
CA GLY A 796 6.06 -2.78 24.36
C GLY A 796 5.90 -3.52 25.69
N GLY A 797 4.67 -3.61 26.21
CA GLY A 797 4.35 -4.36 27.44
C GLY A 797 4.58 -3.62 28.76
N VAL A 798 5.07 -2.38 28.71
CA VAL A 798 5.06 -1.42 29.84
C VAL A 798 4.32 -0.14 29.45
N GLY A 799 3.94 0.69 30.43
CA GLY A 799 3.15 1.91 30.22
C GLY A 799 3.78 2.89 29.24
N LYS A 800 2.96 3.58 28.43
CA LYS A 800 3.45 4.57 27.44
C LYS A 800 3.97 5.85 28.11
N ASP A 801 3.36 6.31 29.20
CA ASP A 801 3.58 7.67 29.71
C ASP A 801 4.94 7.89 30.38
N GLU A 802 5.50 6.86 30.99
CA GLU A 802 6.88 6.92 31.49
C GLU A 802 7.89 7.04 30.34
N GLN A 803 7.70 6.26 29.26
CA GLN A 803 8.53 6.36 28.05
C GLN A 803 8.35 7.72 27.36
N ARG A 804 7.13 8.27 27.29
CA ARG A 804 6.87 9.63 26.78
C ARG A 804 7.64 10.70 27.57
N ARG A 805 7.70 10.59 28.91
CA ARG A 805 8.51 11.51 29.74
C ARG A 805 10.01 11.37 29.49
N ALA A 806 10.52 10.14 29.38
CA ALA A 806 11.94 9.90 29.08
C ALA A 806 12.34 10.46 27.70
N LEU A 807 11.50 10.29 26.67
CA LEU A 807 11.72 10.81 25.32
C LEU A 807 11.86 12.35 25.24
N GLN A 808 11.36 13.11 26.21
CA GLN A 808 11.54 14.57 26.24
C GLN A 808 13.00 15.01 26.36
N LYS A 809 13.90 14.15 26.85
CA LYS A 809 15.32 14.48 27.01
C LYS A 809 16.26 13.57 26.20
N ALA A 810 15.73 12.54 25.54
CA ALA A 810 16.52 11.52 24.85
C ALA A 810 17.24 12.06 23.61
N ALA A 811 18.57 11.95 23.59
CA ALA A 811 19.40 12.15 22.40
C ALA A 811 19.54 10.84 21.58
N ILE A 812 19.59 9.70 22.27
CA ILE A 812 19.64 8.34 21.72
C ILE A 812 18.39 7.58 22.14
N VAL A 813 17.70 6.95 21.19
CA VAL A 813 16.56 6.09 21.45
C VAL A 813 16.85 4.67 21.00
N VAL A 814 16.89 3.75 21.95
CA VAL A 814 16.99 2.30 21.69
C VAL A 814 15.58 1.72 21.75
N ALA A 815 15.15 0.98 20.74
CA ALA A 815 13.74 0.66 20.57
C ALA A 815 13.43 -0.72 20.00
N THR A 816 12.27 -1.27 20.38
CA THR A 816 11.58 -2.29 19.57
C THR A 816 10.62 -1.62 18.57
N PRO A 817 10.51 -2.10 17.32
CA PRO A 817 9.82 -1.40 16.24
C PRO A 817 8.38 -1.02 16.57
N GLY A 818 7.54 -1.97 17.03
CA GLY A 818 6.13 -1.68 17.32
C GLY A 818 5.89 -0.51 18.29
N ARG A 819 6.66 -0.41 19.39
CA ARG A 819 6.53 0.71 20.35
C ARG A 819 7.09 2.02 19.81
N LEU A 820 8.11 1.98 18.96
CA LEU A 820 8.62 3.17 18.27
C LEU A 820 7.58 3.71 17.27
N LYS A 821 6.98 2.81 16.47
CA LYS A 821 5.89 3.13 15.54
C LYS A 821 4.65 3.67 16.26
N ASP A 822 4.25 3.08 17.39
CA ASP A 822 3.19 3.60 18.26
C ASP A 822 3.45 5.06 18.65
N LEU A 823 4.64 5.35 19.19
CA LEU A 823 4.98 6.68 19.71
C LEU A 823 5.20 7.71 18.61
N GLN A 824 5.63 7.28 17.42
CA GLN A 824 5.70 8.10 16.21
C GLN A 824 4.30 8.47 15.70
N ASN A 825 3.39 7.50 15.62
CA ASN A 825 2.00 7.72 15.19
C ASN A 825 1.22 8.58 16.19
N ASP A 826 1.45 8.40 17.50
CA ASP A 826 0.92 9.26 18.57
C ASP A 826 1.54 10.68 18.58
N GLY A 827 2.47 11.01 17.68
CA GLY A 827 3.18 12.30 17.65
C GLY A 827 4.08 12.56 18.88
N SER A 828 4.39 11.53 19.67
CA SER A 828 5.20 11.63 20.90
C SER A 828 6.71 11.71 20.64
N ILE A 829 7.15 11.44 19.41
CA ILE A 829 8.56 11.46 18.98
C ILE A 829 8.67 11.94 17.51
N ASP A 830 9.60 12.86 17.22
CA ASP A 830 9.87 13.34 15.86
C ASP A 830 11.19 12.77 15.34
N LEU A 831 11.09 11.83 14.39
CA LEU A 831 12.22 11.13 13.79
C LEU A 831 12.87 11.90 12.63
N GLY A 832 12.32 13.04 12.20
CA GLY A 832 12.81 13.82 11.06
C GLY A 832 14.18 14.49 11.25
N LYS A 833 14.80 14.34 12.43
CA LYS A 833 16.14 14.85 12.79
C LYS A 833 17.16 13.75 13.11
N VAL A 834 16.80 12.49 12.93
CA VAL A 834 17.72 11.36 13.12
C VAL A 834 18.78 11.35 12.03
N ASN A 835 20.06 11.40 12.42
CA ASN A 835 21.24 11.40 11.55
C ASN A 835 22.10 10.13 11.68
N TYR A 836 21.72 9.21 12.56
CA TYR A 836 22.35 7.92 12.79
C TYR A 836 21.29 6.86 13.10
N LEU A 837 21.08 5.91 12.18
CA LEU A 837 20.12 4.82 12.31
C LEU A 837 20.86 3.49 12.37
N VAL A 838 20.59 2.69 13.40
CA VAL A 838 21.09 1.32 13.52
C VAL A 838 19.94 0.32 13.45
N LEU A 839 20.11 -0.73 12.65
CA LEU A 839 19.32 -1.96 12.73
C LEU A 839 20.22 -3.08 13.27
N ASP A 840 19.98 -3.53 14.51
CA ASP A 840 20.65 -4.68 15.11
C ASP A 840 19.84 -5.96 14.89
N GLU A 841 20.52 -7.10 14.71
CA GLU A 841 19.95 -8.35 14.18
C GLU A 841 19.13 -8.08 12.89
N ALA A 842 19.75 -7.37 11.94
CA ALA A 842 19.10 -6.80 10.77
C ALA A 842 18.38 -7.83 9.88
N ASP A 843 18.84 -9.08 9.87
CA ASP A 843 18.20 -10.19 9.16
C ASP A 843 16.79 -10.51 9.68
N ARG A 844 16.55 -10.31 10.98
CA ARG A 844 15.22 -10.44 11.57
C ARG A 844 14.36 -9.20 11.40
N MET A 845 14.99 -8.02 11.48
CA MET A 845 14.31 -6.74 11.29
C MET A 845 13.77 -6.56 9.87
N LEU A 846 14.40 -7.24 8.90
CA LEU A 846 14.07 -7.26 7.48
C LEU A 846 13.37 -8.57 7.05
N ASP A 847 12.87 -9.37 8.01
CA ASP A 847 12.09 -10.58 7.75
C ASP A 847 10.59 -10.27 7.64
N LYS A 848 9.83 -11.19 7.04
CA LYS A 848 8.37 -11.09 6.86
C LYS A 848 7.68 -10.96 8.22
N GLY A 849 7.26 -9.73 8.53
CA GLY A 849 6.57 -9.37 9.79
C GLY A 849 7.07 -8.06 10.39
N PHE A 850 8.37 -7.78 10.34
CA PHE A 850 8.94 -6.50 10.82
C PHE A 850 9.20 -5.50 9.69
N GLU A 851 9.37 -5.98 8.45
CA GLU A 851 9.65 -5.16 7.27
C GLU A 851 8.77 -3.92 7.15
N GLN A 852 7.44 -4.06 7.25
CA GLN A 852 6.53 -2.91 7.08
C GLN A 852 6.64 -1.91 8.23
N ASP A 853 6.79 -2.38 9.48
CA ASP A 853 7.03 -1.50 10.63
C ASP A 853 8.34 -0.71 10.45
N ILE A 854 9.40 -1.35 9.94
CA ILE A 854 10.66 -0.67 9.62
C ILE A 854 10.49 0.33 8.48
N LYS A 855 9.78 0.01 7.40
CA LYS A 855 9.47 0.97 6.33
C LYS A 855 8.76 2.21 6.87
N ASP A 856 7.77 2.04 7.74
CA ASP A 856 7.00 3.14 8.33
C ASP A 856 7.82 3.99 9.32
N ILE A 857 8.70 3.36 10.12
CA ILE A 857 9.61 4.04 11.04
C ILE A 857 10.69 4.84 10.29
N VAL A 858 11.18 4.29 9.18
CA VAL A 858 12.27 4.87 8.40
C VAL A 858 11.76 5.93 7.42
N LYS A 859 10.48 5.91 7.00
CA LYS A 859 9.84 6.90 6.11
C LYS A 859 10.10 8.38 6.45
N PRO A 860 10.01 8.86 7.71
CA PRO A 860 10.36 10.26 8.06
C PRO A 860 11.86 10.59 8.02
N MET A 861 12.73 9.58 7.92
CA MET A 861 14.18 9.71 7.83
C MET A 861 14.62 9.53 6.35
N PRO A 862 15.02 10.58 5.61
CA PRO A 862 15.53 10.40 4.25
C PRO A 862 16.98 9.91 4.27
N VAL A 863 17.31 8.93 3.41
CA VAL A 863 18.65 8.31 3.33
C VAL A 863 19.76 9.34 3.07
N SER A 864 19.45 10.42 2.34
CA SER A 864 20.38 11.52 2.06
C SER A 864 20.79 12.37 3.27
N ARG A 865 20.18 12.19 4.45
CA ARG A 865 20.44 12.98 5.67
C ARG A 865 20.80 12.16 6.90
N ARG A 866 20.94 10.83 6.77
CA ARG A 866 21.37 9.94 7.85
C ARG A 866 22.52 9.05 7.42
N GLN A 867 23.26 8.57 8.41
CA GLN A 867 24.10 7.38 8.27
C GLN A 867 23.26 6.17 8.70
N THR A 868 23.28 5.11 7.91
CA THR A 868 22.57 3.85 8.17
C THR A 868 23.58 2.75 8.47
N VAL A 869 23.34 2.01 9.54
CA VAL A 869 24.24 0.95 10.02
C VAL A 869 23.42 -0.30 10.27
N MET A 870 23.84 -1.42 9.70
CA MET A 870 23.19 -2.72 9.91
C MET A 870 24.19 -3.70 10.51
N PHE A 871 23.80 -4.40 11.57
CA PHE A 871 24.61 -5.45 12.18
C PHE A 871 23.82 -6.76 12.26
N THR A 872 24.48 -7.88 11.99
CA THR A 872 23.87 -9.21 11.94
C THR A 872 24.90 -10.32 12.16
N ALA A 873 24.43 -11.54 12.44
CA ALA A 873 25.23 -12.77 12.29
C ALA A 873 25.00 -13.49 10.95
N THR A 874 23.89 -13.21 10.26
CA THR A 874 23.40 -13.93 9.09
C THR A 874 22.95 -12.95 8.01
N TRP A 875 23.32 -13.19 6.74
CA TRP A 875 23.06 -12.23 5.64
C TRP A 875 22.51 -12.89 4.37
N PRO A 876 21.33 -13.53 4.41
CA PRO A 876 20.74 -14.21 3.26
C PRO A 876 20.33 -13.21 2.15
N ARG A 877 20.27 -13.67 0.88
CA ARG A 877 20.01 -12.82 -0.31
C ARG A 877 18.81 -11.88 -0.13
N SER A 878 17.66 -12.42 0.27
CA SER A 878 16.42 -11.66 0.49
C SER A 878 16.54 -10.48 1.47
N VAL A 879 17.47 -10.56 2.44
CA VAL A 879 17.75 -9.47 3.38
C VAL A 879 18.64 -8.41 2.72
N ARG A 880 19.56 -8.79 1.82
CA ARG A 880 20.43 -7.84 1.09
C ARG A 880 19.63 -6.96 0.14
N ASP A 881 18.74 -7.58 -0.62
CA ASP A 881 17.91 -6.91 -1.63
C ASP A 881 17.05 -5.83 -0.96
N LEU A 882 16.47 -6.16 0.20
CA LEU A 882 15.69 -5.24 1.01
C LEU A 882 16.57 -4.20 1.74
N ALA A 883 17.74 -4.58 2.27
CA ALA A 883 18.68 -3.65 2.90
C ALA A 883 19.18 -2.56 1.94
N ALA A 884 19.38 -2.89 0.67
CA ALA A 884 19.77 -1.95 -0.38
C ALA A 884 18.76 -0.80 -0.55
N THR A 885 17.48 -1.00 -0.21
CA THR A 885 16.46 0.06 -0.25
C THR A 885 16.57 1.09 0.89
N PHE A 886 17.31 0.78 1.96
CA PHE A 886 17.40 1.60 3.17
C PHE A 886 18.73 2.36 3.32
N MET A 887 19.75 2.06 2.51
CA MET A 887 21.13 2.54 2.68
C MET A 887 21.63 3.25 1.41
N LYS A 888 22.66 4.09 1.55
CA LYS A 888 23.34 4.74 0.42
C LYS A 888 24.76 4.19 0.29
N THR A 889 25.02 3.44 -0.80
CA THR A 889 26.37 2.91 -1.14
C THR A 889 27.10 2.30 0.09
N PRO A 890 26.49 1.30 0.77
CA PRO A 890 27.01 0.78 2.02
C PRO A 890 28.29 -0.05 1.84
N VAL A 891 29.24 0.11 2.74
CA VAL A 891 30.42 -0.78 2.83
C VAL A 891 30.02 -2.05 3.57
N THR A 892 30.26 -3.21 2.98
CA THR A 892 30.00 -4.50 3.62
C THR A 892 31.29 -5.06 4.22
N VAL A 893 31.29 -5.25 5.53
CA VAL A 893 32.40 -5.86 6.30
C VAL A 893 31.94 -7.23 6.79
N THR A 894 32.61 -8.29 6.33
CA THR A 894 32.34 -9.67 6.77
C THR A 894 33.55 -10.25 7.47
N ILE A 895 33.33 -10.80 8.68
CA ILE A 895 34.34 -11.53 9.45
C ILE A 895 34.06 -13.03 9.34
N GLY A 896 35.05 -13.83 8.94
CA GLY A 896 34.91 -15.29 8.84
C GLY A 896 34.55 -15.81 7.44
N GLY A 897 34.93 -15.11 6.37
CA GLY A 897 34.82 -15.58 4.97
C GLY A 897 33.64 -15.01 4.17
N ASP A 898 33.32 -15.63 3.03
CA ASP A 898 32.37 -15.05 2.06
C ASP A 898 30.92 -15.04 2.59
N PRO A 899 30.24 -13.88 2.64
CA PRO A 899 28.84 -13.83 3.04
C PRO A 899 27.92 -14.58 2.07
N SER A 900 28.30 -14.84 0.81
CA SER A 900 27.43 -15.56 -0.15
C SER A 900 27.26 -17.06 0.14
N ALA A 901 28.01 -17.62 1.10
CA ALA A 901 27.90 -19.01 1.53
C ALA A 901 26.83 -19.21 2.63
N ASP A 902 26.49 -20.47 2.89
CA ASP A 902 25.50 -20.89 3.90
C ASP A 902 25.79 -20.32 5.31
N PRO A 903 24.75 -20.11 6.15
CA PRO A 903 24.89 -19.49 7.47
C PRO A 903 25.93 -20.20 8.36
N ARG A 904 27.02 -19.50 8.72
CA ARG A 904 28.14 -20.08 9.46
C ARG A 904 27.95 -19.96 10.97
N ALA A 905 28.18 -21.05 11.68
CA ALA A 905 28.25 -21.08 13.14
C ALA A 905 29.65 -20.71 13.67
N ASN A 906 29.71 -20.18 14.89
CA ASN A 906 30.97 -19.96 15.62
C ASN A 906 31.69 -21.29 15.85
N THR A 907 32.95 -21.36 15.42
CA THR A 907 33.77 -22.58 15.43
C THR A 907 34.16 -23.05 16.83
N ARG A 908 34.07 -22.19 17.86
CA ARG A 908 34.28 -22.52 19.28
C ARG A 908 33.12 -23.27 19.92
N ILE A 909 32.04 -23.50 19.17
CA ILE A 909 30.89 -24.27 19.63
C ILE A 909 31.01 -25.69 19.09
N LYS A 910 31.28 -26.65 19.99
CA LYS A 910 31.18 -28.07 19.66
C LYS A 910 29.71 -28.41 19.42
N GLN A 911 29.37 -28.89 18.23
CA GLN A 911 27.99 -29.19 17.83
C GLN A 911 27.78 -30.70 17.78
N VAL A 912 26.79 -31.19 18.51
CA VAL A 912 26.42 -32.61 18.56
C VAL A 912 24.95 -32.72 18.12
N ILE A 913 24.70 -33.41 17.01
CA ILE A 913 23.35 -33.70 16.54
C ILE A 913 23.00 -35.14 16.94
N GLU A 914 21.91 -35.32 17.67
CA GLU A 914 21.37 -36.62 18.06
C GLU A 914 20.05 -36.83 17.29
N VAL A 915 20.05 -37.80 16.37
CA VAL A 915 18.81 -38.21 15.69
C VAL A 915 18.01 -39.10 16.64
N VAL A 916 16.82 -38.68 17.04
CA VAL A 916 15.97 -39.33 18.04
C VAL A 916 14.53 -39.44 17.57
N ASP A 917 13.75 -40.37 18.15
CA ASP A 917 12.29 -40.34 18.02
C ASP A 917 11.71 -39.17 18.83
N GLY A 918 10.57 -38.63 18.39
CA GLY A 918 9.87 -37.56 19.10
C GLY A 918 9.46 -37.93 20.53
N ARG A 919 9.22 -39.22 20.81
CA ARG A 919 8.86 -39.76 22.13
C ARG A 919 10.05 -39.79 23.10
N ASP A 920 11.27 -39.96 22.61
CA ASP A 920 12.47 -40.15 23.45
C ASP A 920 13.09 -38.83 23.93
N LYS A 921 12.74 -37.71 23.29
CA LYS A 921 13.27 -36.36 23.58
C LYS A 921 13.32 -36.00 25.06
N GLU A 922 12.25 -36.29 25.81
CA GLU A 922 12.13 -35.91 27.22
C GLU A 922 13.01 -36.76 28.14
N GLY A 923 13.03 -38.08 27.89
CA GLY A 923 13.96 -38.98 28.58
C GLY A 923 15.40 -38.57 28.32
N ARG A 924 15.73 -38.25 27.06
CA ARG A 924 17.06 -37.80 26.66
C ARG A 924 17.45 -36.46 27.28
N LEU A 925 16.54 -35.49 27.30
CA LEU A 925 16.76 -34.18 27.93
C LEU A 925 17.12 -34.32 29.41
N VAL A 926 16.36 -35.14 30.15
CA VAL A 926 16.63 -35.39 31.57
C VAL A 926 18.00 -36.08 31.76
N GLN A 927 18.39 -37.02 30.88
CA GLN A 927 19.73 -37.61 30.91
C GLN A 927 20.84 -36.57 30.70
N LEU A 928 20.71 -35.67 29.72
CA LEU A 928 21.69 -34.63 29.42
C LEU A 928 21.84 -33.61 30.56
N LEU A 929 20.71 -33.15 31.13
CA LEU A 929 20.71 -32.28 32.32
C LEU A 929 21.32 -32.98 33.54
N THR A 930 20.98 -34.25 33.75
CA THR A 930 21.56 -35.07 34.82
C THR A 930 23.07 -35.23 34.66
N LYS A 931 23.56 -35.39 33.43
CA LYS A 931 25.00 -35.50 33.14
C LYS A 931 25.75 -34.18 33.36
N SER A 932 25.18 -33.05 32.95
CA SER A 932 25.81 -31.72 33.09
C SER A 932 25.81 -31.19 34.53
N GLN A 933 24.83 -31.54 35.36
CA GLN A 933 24.73 -31.03 36.73
C GLN A 933 25.25 -31.97 37.84
N ARG A 934 25.59 -33.22 37.53
CA ARG A 934 26.22 -34.13 38.51
C ARG A 934 27.70 -33.82 38.69
N GLY A 935 28.18 -33.91 39.95
CA GLY A 935 29.61 -33.94 40.28
C GLY A 935 30.36 -32.60 40.26
N HIS A 936 29.69 -31.48 39.96
CA HIS A 936 30.33 -30.17 39.88
C HIS A 936 30.00 -29.31 41.12
N SER A 937 31.01 -28.70 41.73
CA SER A 937 30.87 -27.82 42.91
C SER A 937 30.04 -26.55 42.62
N SER A 938 29.95 -26.15 41.36
CA SER A 938 29.01 -25.15 40.85
C SER A 938 28.28 -25.73 39.63
N PRO A 939 26.95 -25.86 39.64
CA PRO A 939 26.20 -26.42 38.52
C PRO A 939 26.33 -25.56 37.27
N GLU A 940 26.62 -26.20 36.12
CA GLU A 940 26.75 -25.52 34.84
C GLU A 940 25.42 -24.88 34.40
N LYS A 941 25.50 -23.68 33.80
CA LYS A 941 24.35 -23.00 33.22
C LYS A 941 23.98 -23.62 31.88
N VAL A 942 22.76 -24.14 31.80
CA VAL A 942 22.19 -24.80 30.61
C VAL A 942 21.03 -23.99 30.05
N LEU A 943 21.04 -23.75 28.73
CA LEU A 943 19.94 -23.12 28.02
C LEU A 943 19.22 -24.16 27.14
N VAL A 944 17.92 -24.33 27.34
CA VAL A 944 17.09 -25.35 26.68
C VAL A 944 16.10 -24.66 25.76
N PHE A 945 16.19 -24.92 24.45
CA PHE A 945 15.28 -24.36 23.45
C PHE A 945 14.16 -25.33 23.06
N CYS A 946 12.94 -24.82 23.13
CA CYS A 946 11.71 -25.40 22.62
C CYS A 946 11.16 -24.50 21.50
N LEU A 947 10.38 -25.06 20.57
CA LEU A 947 9.78 -24.27 19.49
C LEU A 947 8.48 -23.60 19.95
N TYR A 948 7.63 -24.31 20.69
CA TYR A 948 6.30 -23.84 21.05
C TYR A 948 6.21 -23.37 22.51
N LYS A 949 5.39 -22.35 22.79
CA LYS A 949 5.17 -21.83 24.15
C LYS A 949 4.62 -22.90 25.11
N LYS A 950 3.66 -23.73 24.64
CA LYS A 950 3.11 -24.87 25.39
C LYS A 950 4.15 -25.97 25.63
N GLU A 951 5.06 -26.19 24.69
CA GLU A 951 6.18 -27.12 24.86
C GLU A 951 7.16 -26.60 25.93
N ALA A 952 7.54 -25.32 25.87
CA ALA A 952 8.41 -24.69 26.87
C ALA A 952 7.85 -24.82 28.30
N MET A 953 6.57 -24.48 28.53
CA MET A 953 5.93 -24.64 29.85
C MET A 953 5.91 -26.11 30.32
N ARG A 954 5.67 -27.06 29.40
CA ARG A 954 5.62 -28.49 29.70
C ARG A 954 7.01 -29.04 30.06
N ILE A 955 8.04 -28.61 29.35
CA ILE A 955 9.44 -28.96 29.58
C ILE A 955 9.97 -28.30 30.86
N GLU A 956 9.62 -27.05 31.15
CA GLU A 956 9.92 -26.38 32.42
C GLU A 956 9.35 -27.18 33.61
N ASN A 957 8.08 -27.56 33.55
CA ASN A 957 7.43 -28.36 34.59
C ASN A 957 8.06 -29.75 34.73
N LEU A 958 8.40 -30.42 33.62
CA LEU A 958 9.12 -31.70 33.63
C LEU A 958 10.46 -31.58 34.37
N ILE A 959 11.27 -30.58 34.00
CA ILE A 959 12.60 -30.35 34.57
C ILE A 959 12.49 -29.99 36.06
N ARG A 960 11.52 -29.14 36.43
CA ARG A 960 11.22 -28.78 37.84
C ARG A 960 10.84 -30.00 38.67
N ASN A 961 9.96 -30.86 38.13
CA ASN A 961 9.53 -32.10 38.79
C ASN A 961 10.65 -33.14 38.93
N LYS A 962 11.75 -33.01 38.16
CA LYS A 962 12.97 -33.82 38.31
C LYS A 962 13.99 -33.21 39.29
N GLY A 963 13.67 -32.08 39.93
CA GLY A 963 14.48 -31.48 41.00
C GLY A 963 15.53 -30.47 40.53
N PHE A 964 15.53 -30.05 39.25
CA PHE A 964 16.48 -29.06 38.74
C PHE A 964 15.99 -27.62 38.98
N ALA A 965 16.92 -26.71 39.26
CA ALA A 965 16.64 -25.28 39.41
C ALA A 965 16.38 -24.64 38.03
N VAL A 966 15.10 -24.54 37.65
CA VAL A 966 14.67 -24.13 36.30
C VAL A 966 13.77 -22.89 36.30
N ALA A 967 14.02 -22.00 35.33
CA ALA A 967 13.18 -20.86 34.99
C ALA A 967 12.73 -20.94 33.51
N GLY A 968 11.57 -20.38 33.19
CA GLY A 968 11.00 -20.34 31.83
C GLY A 968 10.97 -18.94 31.21
N ILE A 969 11.22 -18.81 29.90
CA ILE A 969 11.00 -17.58 29.11
C ILE A 969 10.28 -17.89 27.80
N HIS A 970 8.99 -17.52 27.74
CA HIS A 970 8.17 -17.57 26.53
C HIS A 970 7.27 -16.33 26.43
N GLY A 971 6.73 -16.09 25.23
CA GLY A 971 5.96 -14.88 24.92
C GLY A 971 4.54 -14.79 25.49
N ASP A 972 4.16 -15.63 26.47
CA ASP A 972 2.91 -15.46 27.24
C ASP A 972 3.17 -14.95 28.67
N LEU A 973 4.43 -14.96 29.13
CA LEU A 973 4.81 -14.34 30.39
C LEU A 973 4.75 -12.82 30.25
N ASN A 974 4.30 -12.15 31.31
CA ASN A 974 4.40 -10.69 31.39
C ASN A 974 5.87 -10.24 31.43
N GLN A 975 6.11 -8.96 31.17
CA GLN A 975 7.48 -8.45 31.01
C GLN A 975 8.31 -8.54 32.31
N SER A 976 7.68 -8.31 33.46
CA SER A 976 8.31 -8.37 34.78
C SER A 976 8.77 -9.79 35.13
N ASP A 977 7.96 -10.80 34.82
CA ASP A 977 8.31 -12.20 35.01
C ASP A 977 9.44 -12.65 34.08
N ARG A 978 9.46 -12.18 32.84
CA ARG A 978 10.54 -12.46 31.88
C ARG A 978 11.89 -11.90 32.38
N PHE A 979 11.90 -10.71 32.96
CA PHE A 979 13.11 -10.16 33.60
C PHE A 979 13.49 -10.94 34.86
N ARG A 980 12.54 -11.16 35.79
CA ARG A 980 12.79 -11.95 37.02
C ARG A 980 13.38 -13.33 36.73
N ASN A 981 12.86 -14.04 35.72
CA ASN A 981 13.35 -15.36 35.32
C ASN A 981 14.73 -15.30 34.64
N LEU A 982 14.97 -14.28 33.82
CA LEU A 982 16.28 -14.05 33.20
C LEU A 982 17.34 -13.69 34.25
N ASP A 983 17.01 -12.85 35.21
CA ASP A 983 17.93 -12.39 36.25
C ASP A 983 18.23 -13.51 37.26
N ALA A 984 17.25 -14.37 37.59
CA ALA A 984 17.48 -15.60 38.33
C ALA A 984 18.48 -16.54 37.61
N PHE A 985 18.45 -16.60 36.28
CA PHE A 985 19.44 -17.37 35.51
C PHE A 985 20.80 -16.66 35.39
N LYS A 986 20.82 -15.32 35.31
CA LYS A 986 22.06 -14.53 35.35
C LYS A 986 22.78 -14.65 36.71
N SER A 987 22.05 -14.58 37.83
CA SER A 987 22.61 -14.76 39.18
C SER A 987 23.02 -16.20 39.48
N GLY A 988 22.47 -17.18 38.77
CA GLY A 988 22.68 -18.61 39.01
C GLY A 988 21.69 -19.25 39.98
N ASN A 989 20.66 -18.52 40.43
CA ASN A 989 19.55 -19.06 41.23
C ASN A 989 18.74 -20.09 40.42
N ALA A 990 18.65 -19.91 39.11
CA ALA A 990 18.26 -20.94 38.15
C ALA A 990 19.48 -21.36 37.34
N THR A 991 19.70 -22.68 37.24
CA THR A 991 20.83 -23.29 36.51
C THR A 991 20.40 -23.80 35.13
N VAL A 992 19.08 -23.95 34.92
CA VAL A 992 18.47 -24.27 33.63
C VAL A 992 17.50 -23.16 33.23
N LEU A 993 17.59 -22.68 31.99
CA LEU A 993 16.63 -21.76 31.40
C LEU A 993 15.93 -22.46 30.23
N VAL A 994 14.61 -22.64 30.31
CA VAL A 994 13.80 -23.16 29.20
C VAL A 994 13.21 -21.99 28.43
N ALA A 995 13.46 -21.92 27.14
CA ALA A 995 13.03 -20.78 26.33
C ALA A 995 12.50 -21.15 24.94
N THR A 996 11.70 -20.25 24.39
CA THR A 996 11.39 -20.22 22.95
C THR A 996 12.40 -19.32 22.21
N ASP A 997 12.29 -19.20 20.88
CA ASP A 997 13.16 -18.34 20.05
C ASP A 997 13.22 -16.85 20.48
N VAL A 998 12.30 -16.44 21.36
CA VAL A 998 12.38 -15.22 22.16
C VAL A 998 13.76 -15.02 22.84
N ALA A 999 14.44 -16.09 23.25
CA ALA A 999 15.78 -16.04 23.84
C ALA A 999 16.93 -16.37 22.87
N ALA A 1000 16.63 -16.69 21.61
CA ALA A 1000 17.62 -17.15 20.64
C ALA A 1000 18.49 -16.04 20.05
N ARG A 1001 17.99 -14.80 19.98
CA ARG A 1001 18.67 -13.66 19.31
C ARG A 1001 18.97 -12.52 20.29
N GLY A 1002 20.10 -11.83 20.10
CA GLY A 1002 20.54 -10.66 20.87
C GLY A 1002 20.95 -10.87 22.33
N LEU A 1003 20.06 -11.50 23.12
CA LEU A 1003 20.17 -11.70 24.56
C LEU A 1003 21.56 -12.17 25.00
N ASP A 1004 22.17 -11.36 25.87
CA ASP A 1004 23.44 -11.62 26.51
C ASP A 1004 23.23 -12.29 27.86
N ILE A 1005 23.58 -13.57 27.84
CA ILE A 1005 23.39 -14.52 28.92
C ILE A 1005 24.80 -15.00 29.27
N PRO A 1006 25.49 -14.35 30.22
CA PRO A 1006 26.87 -14.67 30.52
C PRO A 1006 26.99 -16.09 31.08
N ASN A 1007 28.04 -16.79 30.63
CA ASN A 1007 28.50 -18.07 31.15
C ASN A 1007 27.56 -19.27 30.89
N VAL A 1008 26.80 -19.30 29.78
CA VAL A 1008 26.11 -20.52 29.31
C VAL A 1008 27.14 -21.51 28.76
N LYS A 1009 27.27 -22.70 29.37
CA LYS A 1009 28.23 -23.73 28.93
C LYS A 1009 27.62 -24.72 27.94
N LEU A 1010 26.33 -25.02 28.11
CA LEU A 1010 25.58 -25.98 27.30
C LEU A 1010 24.28 -25.36 26.75
N VAL A 1011 24.08 -25.49 25.44
CA VAL A 1011 22.79 -25.24 24.77
C VAL A 1011 22.18 -26.58 24.36
N ILE A 1012 20.91 -26.81 24.66
CA ILE A 1012 20.15 -28.00 24.24
C ILE A 1012 18.96 -27.58 23.38
N ASN A 1013 18.95 -27.95 22.12
CA ASN A 1013 17.77 -27.81 21.25
C ASN A 1013 16.91 -29.09 21.38
N VAL A 1014 15.79 -29.00 22.10
CA VAL A 1014 14.83 -30.13 22.28
C VAL A 1014 14.00 -30.34 21.01
N THR A 1015 13.66 -29.25 20.33
CA THR A 1015 12.99 -29.27 19.03
C THR A 1015 13.73 -28.31 18.10
N PHE A 1016 14.03 -28.79 16.90
CA PHE A 1016 14.77 -28.04 15.89
C PHE A 1016 14.01 -26.73 15.53
N PRO A 1017 14.70 -25.60 15.31
CA PRO A 1017 14.05 -24.37 14.88
C PRO A 1017 13.47 -24.47 13.46
N LEU A 1018 12.62 -23.52 13.09
CA LEU A 1018 12.01 -23.44 11.76
C LEU A 1018 13.03 -23.10 10.64
N THR A 1019 14.18 -22.53 11.00
CA THR A 1019 15.21 -22.10 10.05
C THR A 1019 16.61 -22.47 10.56
N VAL A 1020 17.56 -22.61 9.63
CA VAL A 1020 18.96 -22.94 9.96
C VAL A 1020 19.68 -21.71 10.52
N GLU A 1021 19.24 -20.52 10.13
CA GLU A 1021 19.67 -19.24 10.70
C GLU A 1021 19.32 -19.16 12.20
N ASP A 1022 18.08 -19.49 12.58
CA ASP A 1022 17.67 -19.55 13.99
C ASP A 1022 18.45 -20.62 14.77
N TYR A 1023 18.84 -21.75 14.14
CA TYR A 1023 19.74 -22.72 14.75
C TYR A 1023 21.09 -22.11 15.12
N VAL A 1024 21.73 -21.39 14.19
CA VAL A 1024 22.99 -20.67 14.44
C VAL A 1024 22.85 -19.66 15.59
N HIS A 1025 21.74 -18.91 15.62
CA HIS A 1025 21.45 -17.94 16.69
C HIS A 1025 21.27 -18.59 18.07
N ARG A 1026 20.52 -19.71 18.14
CA ARG A 1026 20.31 -20.51 19.36
C ARG A 1026 21.62 -21.05 19.92
N ILE A 1027 22.45 -21.69 19.11
CA ILE A 1027 23.73 -22.23 19.59
C ILE A 1027 24.70 -21.10 19.98
N GLY A 1028 24.64 -19.95 19.29
CA GLY A 1028 25.37 -18.71 19.62
C GLY A 1028 25.01 -18.04 20.96
N ARG A 1029 24.22 -18.71 21.82
CA ARG A 1029 24.08 -18.37 23.23
C ARG A 1029 25.23 -18.92 24.09
N THR A 1030 25.94 -19.95 23.64
CA THR A 1030 27.24 -20.36 24.19
C THR A 1030 28.40 -19.94 23.26
N GLY A 1031 29.65 -20.27 23.59
CA GLY A 1031 30.82 -19.94 22.76
C GLY A 1031 31.25 -18.47 22.74
N ARG A 1032 30.87 -17.68 23.78
CA ARG A 1032 31.00 -16.21 23.81
C ARG A 1032 32.30 -15.72 24.43
N ALA A 1033 32.72 -14.52 24.05
CA ALA A 1033 33.88 -13.82 24.63
C ALA A 1033 35.17 -14.67 24.67
N GLY A 1034 35.36 -15.53 23.66
CA GLY A 1034 36.50 -16.44 23.56
C GLY A 1034 36.34 -17.80 24.25
N ALA A 1035 35.32 -18.00 25.09
CA ALA A 1035 35.08 -19.28 25.75
C ALA A 1035 34.55 -20.36 24.80
N GLU A 1036 34.87 -21.62 25.08
CA GLU A 1036 34.31 -22.79 24.37
C GLU A 1036 32.92 -23.17 24.88
N GLY A 1037 32.03 -23.54 23.94
CA GLY A 1037 30.66 -23.94 24.21
C GLY A 1037 30.30 -25.32 23.66
N LEU A 1038 29.27 -25.95 24.24
CA LEU A 1038 28.68 -27.19 23.74
C LEU A 1038 27.22 -26.95 23.32
N ALA A 1039 26.84 -27.43 22.13
CA ALA A 1039 25.47 -27.41 21.65
C ALA A 1039 25.02 -28.82 21.28
N ILE A 1040 23.99 -29.33 21.97
CA ILE A 1040 23.38 -30.64 21.68
C ILE A 1040 22.00 -30.42 21.07
N THR A 1041 21.70 -31.10 19.97
CA THR A 1041 20.46 -30.88 19.21
C THR A 1041 19.76 -32.18 18.89
N MET A 1042 18.52 -32.30 19.37
CA MET A 1042 17.63 -33.42 19.09
C MET A 1042 16.96 -33.17 17.73
N PHE A 1043 17.39 -33.95 16.73
CA PHE A 1043 16.87 -33.87 15.36
C PHE A 1043 15.92 -35.06 15.13
N THR A 1044 14.80 -34.82 14.46
CA THR A 1044 13.76 -35.83 14.22
C THR A 1044 13.41 -35.95 12.74
N GLU A 1045 12.67 -37.00 12.37
CA GLU A 1045 12.24 -37.19 10.98
C GLU A 1045 11.36 -36.03 10.44
N THR A 1046 10.60 -35.34 11.31
CA THR A 1046 9.84 -34.14 10.90
C THR A 1046 10.75 -32.99 10.44
N ASP A 1047 12.00 -32.97 10.93
CA ASP A 1047 12.96 -31.91 10.65
C ASP A 1047 13.75 -32.16 9.34
N LYS A 1048 13.53 -33.32 8.69
CA LYS A 1048 14.19 -33.77 7.44
C LYS A 1048 14.29 -32.70 6.35
N GLY A 1049 13.33 -31.78 6.24
CA GLY A 1049 13.37 -30.69 5.27
C GLY A 1049 14.56 -29.73 5.43
N LEU A 1050 15.19 -29.68 6.60
CA LEU A 1050 16.26 -28.77 6.98
C LEU A 1050 17.64 -29.47 7.10
N SER A 1051 17.72 -30.79 6.88
CA SER A 1051 18.96 -31.57 7.06
C SER A 1051 20.11 -31.07 6.18
N GLY A 1052 19.85 -30.78 4.91
CA GLY A 1052 20.88 -30.30 3.96
C GLY A 1052 21.53 -29.00 4.43
N GLY A 1053 20.74 -28.03 4.89
CA GLY A 1053 21.25 -26.76 5.41
C GLY A 1053 22.06 -26.96 6.69
N LEU A 1054 21.55 -27.76 7.63
CA LEU A 1054 22.28 -28.10 8.87
C LEU A 1054 23.62 -28.79 8.59
N ILE A 1055 23.66 -29.74 7.65
CA ILE A 1055 24.89 -30.44 7.25
C ILE A 1055 25.93 -29.44 6.71
N ASN A 1056 25.51 -28.41 5.96
CA ASN A 1056 26.41 -27.38 5.47
C ASN A 1056 26.98 -26.52 6.61
N VAL A 1057 26.18 -26.17 7.62
CA VAL A 1057 26.67 -25.47 8.83
C VAL A 1057 27.73 -26.31 9.57
N LEU A 1058 27.46 -27.59 9.80
CA LEU A 1058 28.38 -28.50 10.50
C LEU A 1058 29.70 -28.63 9.74
N LYS A 1059 29.66 -28.84 8.42
CA LYS A 1059 30.86 -28.90 7.57
C LYS A 1059 31.62 -27.58 7.57
N ALA A 1060 30.93 -26.44 7.46
CA ALA A 1060 31.55 -25.12 7.48
C ALA A 1060 32.22 -24.79 8.82
N ALA A 1061 31.73 -25.39 9.92
CA ALA A 1061 32.29 -25.30 11.27
C ALA A 1061 33.25 -26.46 11.63
N LYS A 1062 33.61 -27.32 10.66
CA LYS A 1062 34.50 -28.49 10.83
C LYS A 1062 34.04 -29.46 11.94
N GLN A 1063 32.74 -29.70 12.06
CA GLN A 1063 32.12 -30.60 13.05
C GLN A 1063 31.79 -31.96 12.43
N ASP A 1064 31.78 -33.01 13.26
CA ASP A 1064 31.39 -34.35 12.85
C ASP A 1064 29.90 -34.40 12.45
N VAL A 1065 29.61 -34.96 11.26
CA VAL A 1065 28.23 -35.11 10.75
C VAL A 1065 27.77 -36.55 11.02
N PRO A 1066 26.74 -36.78 11.86
CA PRO A 1066 26.28 -38.14 12.15
C PRO A 1066 25.74 -38.86 10.90
N GLU A 1067 26.06 -40.14 10.75
CA GLU A 1067 25.53 -40.97 9.65
C GLU A 1067 24.01 -40.98 9.61
N ALA A 1068 23.36 -40.98 10.77
CA ALA A 1068 21.90 -40.89 10.89
C ALA A 1068 21.33 -39.60 10.28
N LEU A 1069 22.07 -38.48 10.31
CA LEU A 1069 21.66 -37.24 9.69
C LEU A 1069 21.85 -37.28 8.16
N LEU A 1070 22.92 -37.94 7.68
CA LEU A 1070 23.17 -38.13 6.24
C LEU A 1070 22.06 -38.93 5.55
N LYS A 1071 21.43 -39.89 6.26
CA LYS A 1071 20.28 -40.68 5.75
C LYS A 1071 19.06 -39.84 5.35
N PHE A 1072 18.92 -38.62 5.89
CA PHE A 1072 17.82 -37.72 5.54
C PHE A 1072 18.04 -36.98 4.20
N GLY A 1073 19.27 -36.99 3.68
CA GLY A 1073 19.67 -36.34 2.43
C GLY A 1073 20.46 -35.05 2.67
N THR A 1074 21.43 -34.80 1.80
CA THR A 1074 22.28 -33.60 1.78
C THR A 1074 21.70 -32.45 0.96
N THR A 1075 20.65 -32.69 0.17
CA THR A 1075 20.06 -31.70 -0.73
C THR A 1075 19.41 -30.56 0.05
N VAL A 1076 20.05 -29.39 0.04
CA VAL A 1076 19.37 -28.13 0.41
C VAL A 1076 18.25 -27.92 -0.60
N LYS A 1077 16.99 -28.08 -0.17
CA LYS A 1077 15.86 -27.57 -0.94
C LYS A 1077 16.03 -26.06 -0.98
N LYS A 1078 16.38 -25.50 -2.14
CA LYS A 1078 16.35 -24.05 -2.37
C LYS A 1078 15.03 -23.51 -1.82
N LYS A 1079 15.09 -22.40 -1.06
CA LYS A 1079 13.90 -21.62 -0.70
C LYS A 1079 13.15 -21.37 -2.01
N GLN A 1080 11.99 -21.98 -2.16
CA GLN A 1080 11.20 -21.85 -3.37
C GLN A 1080 10.77 -20.40 -3.47
N HIS A 1081 10.96 -19.80 -4.64
CA HIS A 1081 10.45 -18.45 -4.87
C HIS A 1081 8.92 -18.52 -4.76
N ASP A 1082 8.29 -17.67 -3.95
CA ASP A 1082 6.84 -17.74 -3.64
C ASP A 1082 5.97 -17.85 -4.91
N VAL A 1083 6.44 -17.26 -6.02
CA VAL A 1083 5.78 -17.29 -7.34
C VAL A 1083 6.25 -18.41 -8.28
N TYR A 1084 7.52 -18.86 -8.19
CA TYR A 1084 8.16 -19.72 -9.22
C TYR A 1084 8.60 -21.12 -8.73
N GLY A 1085 8.36 -21.46 -7.46
CA GLY A 1085 8.61 -22.79 -6.94
C GLY A 1085 10.09 -23.20 -6.99
N ALA A 1086 10.34 -24.46 -7.35
CA ALA A 1086 11.69 -25.04 -7.43
C ALA A 1086 12.46 -24.68 -8.71
N PHE A 1087 11.85 -24.00 -9.68
CA PHE A 1087 12.43 -23.76 -11.00
C PHE A 1087 13.27 -22.47 -11.11
N TYR A 1088 13.37 -21.69 -10.03
CA TYR A 1088 14.13 -20.45 -10.00
C TYR A 1088 15.66 -20.71 -10.08
N LYS A 1089 16.22 -20.49 -11.28
CA LYS A 1089 17.67 -20.35 -11.51
C LYS A 1089 18.07 -18.89 -11.33
N ASP A 1090 18.68 -18.59 -10.19
CA ASP A 1090 19.58 -17.45 -10.07
C ASP A 1090 20.75 -17.67 -11.04
N VAL A 1091 20.87 -16.79 -12.05
CA VAL A 1091 22.01 -16.77 -12.97
C VAL A 1091 22.94 -15.65 -12.53
N ASP A 1092 24.11 -16.04 -12.05
CA ASP A 1092 25.16 -15.16 -11.56
C ASP A 1092 25.87 -14.53 -12.76
N MET A 1093 25.49 -13.29 -13.13
CA MET A 1093 25.97 -12.61 -14.34
C MET A 1093 27.46 -12.23 -14.29
N ASP A 1094 28.06 -12.20 -13.10
CA ASP A 1094 29.48 -11.85 -12.92
C ASP A 1094 30.43 -13.06 -13.16
N LYS A 1095 29.91 -14.24 -13.49
CA LYS A 1095 30.73 -15.42 -13.80
C LYS A 1095 31.14 -15.46 -15.28
N THR A 1096 32.36 -15.02 -15.57
CA THR A 1096 33.04 -15.27 -16.84
C THR A 1096 33.15 -16.77 -17.14
N ALA A 1097 32.79 -17.17 -18.36
CA ALA A 1097 32.74 -18.57 -18.76
C ALA A 1097 34.14 -19.23 -18.77
N THR A 1098 34.31 -20.27 -17.96
CA THR A 1098 35.50 -21.14 -18.02
C THR A 1098 35.41 -22.07 -19.23
N LYS A 1099 36.30 -21.86 -20.20
CA LYS A 1099 36.42 -22.70 -21.40
C LYS A 1099 36.98 -24.07 -21.00
N ILE A 1100 36.16 -25.12 -21.05
CA ILE A 1100 36.61 -26.50 -20.89
C ILE A 1100 37.16 -26.96 -22.24
N THR A 1101 38.48 -27.14 -22.31
CA THR A 1101 39.10 -27.94 -23.38
C THR A 1101 38.99 -29.40 -23.01
N PHE A 1102 38.55 -30.22 -23.96
CA PHE A 1102 38.70 -31.66 -23.90
C PHE A 1102 40.00 -32.01 -24.64
N ASP A 1103 40.85 -32.82 -24.03
CA ASP A 1103 42.00 -33.41 -24.72
C ASP A 1103 41.49 -34.52 -25.67
N ASP A 1104 42.15 -34.67 -26.83
CA ASP A 1104 41.75 -35.54 -27.95
C ASP A 1104 41.75 -37.06 -27.62
#